data_AF-A0A4Y1VFW5-F1
#
_entry.id   AF-A0A4Y1VFW5-F1
#
_cell.length_a   1.000
_cell.length_b   1.000
_cell.length_c   1.000
_cell.angle_alpha   90.00
_cell.angle_beta   90.00
_cell.angle_gamma   90.00
#
_symmetry.space_group_name_H-M   'P 1'
#
loop_
_entity.id
_entity.type
_entity.pdbx_description
1 polymer ?
#
loop_
_entity_poly.entity_id
_entity_poly.type
_entity_poly.pdbx_seq_one_letter_code
_entity_poly.pdbx_strand_id
1 'polypeptide(L)'
;MACSSENQWLDTALNLAGDNRAELQKVLDRYKEEDGDKYRAACFLIENMPFHGAYEGKALENYRKYFSEYVSFPYSRHVQELIDSLKRADGEFSINQLTYKRDIMTVDSAFLVNHIEWAFKVWREQPWGKHVDFDTFCEYILPYRIGDEPLSLWRKEIYECYSPILDEFRKTDEADNPKVAAQLLMDTLRKANYRNTALFPVGPHLGPDVLKWHTGSCREFTDAMIYVLRALGIPCGVDRVMVLGDNNASHFWNFVLDKEGKTYIANLPYEEVWSKAEEYSISRGKMYRATYSIDKEAVRKLGKYSDVYPAFRRPFFRDVTALYTGSRNWTVALPDSLLSGQFREGDMVYLCLANRLQWQPIGYTFFKKGEARFEDVGGGAVFTLAAWNGKEYAAVSSPFLLERETGKIRFIVPEAEKQELVLYRKCHLTLSVLFNDRMIGGVVEGSDRADFGWKDTLLLIKEAPYRLYTVARLKSDKPYRYMRYKGADGCFCNISELAFYENTEDTIPLYGEIIGTPGSFEDNTHEYLNAFDGNPDTSFDYIHPDGGWTGMDFGSPHRVEKVVYTPRNEVNFIYKGNLYELFYWGGGKWNSVGRQMAVSDSIVYSGFQGALFYLKNHTAGKDERIFEYKDGKQIFW
;
A
#
# COMPACT_ATOMS: atom_id res chain seq x y z
N MET A 1 -35.60 27.49 11.12
CA MET A 1 -36.13 26.11 10.99
C MET A 1 -35.02 25.17 10.49
N ALA A 2 -33.98 24.95 11.30
CA ALA A 2 -32.91 23.96 11.04
C ALA A 2 -32.82 22.87 12.12
N CYS A 3 -33.55 23.02 13.24
CA CYS A 3 -33.53 22.08 14.38
C CYS A 3 -34.33 20.78 14.20
N SER A 4 -34.94 20.49 13.03
CA SER A 4 -35.79 19.29 12.87
C SER A 4 -35.05 18.07 12.33
N SER A 5 -33.92 18.22 11.62
CA SER A 5 -33.20 17.09 11.02
C SER A 5 -32.09 16.51 11.90
N GLU A 6 -31.49 17.30 12.80
CA GLU A 6 -30.44 16.81 13.72
C GLU A 6 -31.00 15.88 14.79
N ASN A 7 -32.14 16.24 15.40
CA ASN A 7 -32.81 15.37 16.38
C ASN A 7 -33.18 13.99 15.81
N GLN A 8 -33.44 13.89 14.49
CA GLN A 8 -33.87 12.65 13.87
C GLN A 8 -32.81 11.54 13.90
N TRP A 9 -31.52 11.88 13.76
CA TRP A 9 -30.44 10.87 13.75
C TRP A 9 -30.15 10.34 15.15
N LEU A 10 -30.10 11.23 16.14
CA LEU A 10 -29.96 10.86 17.54
C LEU A 10 -31.14 9.98 18.01
N ASP A 11 -32.37 10.38 17.70
CA ASP A 11 -33.56 9.59 18.03
C ASP A 11 -33.54 8.21 17.36
N THR A 12 -33.10 8.15 16.10
CA THR A 12 -32.93 6.88 15.38
C THR A 12 -31.89 6.00 16.07
N ALA A 13 -30.74 6.54 16.46
CA ALA A 13 -29.71 5.80 17.16
C ALA A 13 -30.20 5.27 18.52
N LEU A 14 -30.88 6.11 19.31
CA LEU A 14 -31.46 5.71 20.59
C LEU A 14 -32.54 4.63 20.45
N ASN A 15 -33.32 4.66 19.36
CA ASN A 15 -34.28 3.59 19.07
C ASN A 15 -33.57 2.27 18.68
N LEU A 16 -32.47 2.36 17.92
CA LEU A 16 -31.65 1.19 17.55
C LEU A 16 -30.88 0.58 18.74
N ALA A 17 -30.71 1.32 19.83
CA ALA A 17 -30.02 0.84 21.03
C ALA A 17 -30.80 -0.23 21.80
N GLY A 18 -32.13 -0.32 21.61
CA GLY A 18 -32.98 -1.25 22.36
C GLY A 18 -32.81 -1.07 23.87
N ASP A 19 -32.51 -2.16 24.58
CA ASP A 19 -32.31 -2.15 26.03
C ASP A 19 -31.14 -1.24 26.47
N ASN A 20 -30.12 -1.08 25.61
CA ASN A 20 -28.96 -0.24 25.92
C ASN A 20 -29.26 1.27 25.84
N ARG A 21 -30.47 1.66 25.40
CA ARG A 21 -30.90 3.06 25.38
C ARG A 21 -30.76 3.74 26.75
N ALA A 22 -30.98 3.01 27.84
CA ALA A 22 -30.86 3.52 29.20
C ALA A 22 -29.42 3.98 29.51
N GLU A 23 -28.40 3.26 29.05
CA GLU A 23 -27.00 3.66 29.23
C GLU A 23 -26.68 4.92 28.41
N LEU A 24 -27.10 4.97 27.15
CA LEU A 24 -26.85 6.13 26.30
C LEU A 24 -27.55 7.40 26.82
N GLN A 25 -28.76 7.25 27.37
CA GLN A 25 -29.51 8.36 27.97
C GLN A 25 -28.80 8.91 29.22
N LYS A 26 -28.18 8.06 30.06
CA LYS A 26 -27.38 8.53 31.21
C LYS A 26 -26.26 9.46 30.79
N VAL A 27 -25.60 9.19 29.66
CA VAL A 27 -24.53 10.05 29.13
C VAL A 27 -25.09 11.41 28.70
N LEU A 28 -26.21 11.41 27.98
CA LEU A 28 -26.87 12.64 27.53
C LEU A 28 -27.36 13.48 28.70
N ASP A 29 -28.05 12.87 29.67
CA ASP A 29 -28.60 13.56 30.84
C ASP A 29 -27.50 14.19 31.70
N ARG A 30 -26.38 13.46 31.89
CA ARG A 30 -25.20 13.97 32.60
C ARG A 30 -24.71 15.30 32.02
N TYR A 31 -24.56 15.39 30.70
CA TYR A 31 -23.95 16.58 30.08
C TYR A 31 -24.95 17.68 29.75
N LYS A 32 -26.24 17.35 29.63
CA LYS A 32 -27.29 18.32 29.32
C LYS A 32 -27.35 19.46 30.35
N GLU A 33 -27.03 19.17 31.59
CA GLU A 33 -27.06 20.12 32.71
C GLU A 33 -25.68 20.76 33.00
N GLU A 34 -24.58 20.10 32.59
CA GLU A 34 -23.21 20.49 32.97
C GLU A 34 -22.48 21.34 31.92
N ASP A 35 -22.49 20.93 30.64
CA ASP A 35 -21.60 21.49 29.62
C ASP A 35 -22.17 21.25 28.20
N GLY A 36 -22.53 22.36 27.52
CA GLY A 36 -23.14 22.31 26.19
C GLY A 36 -22.27 21.66 25.12
N ASP A 37 -20.94 21.82 25.18
CA ASP A 37 -20.04 21.19 24.22
C ASP A 37 -19.90 19.70 24.48
N LYS A 38 -19.83 19.28 25.75
CA LYS A 38 -19.83 17.84 26.09
C LYS A 38 -21.14 17.16 25.70
N TYR A 39 -22.28 17.84 25.86
CA TYR A 39 -23.56 17.33 25.39
C TYR A 39 -23.56 17.15 23.86
N ARG A 40 -23.09 18.16 23.11
CA ARG A 40 -22.96 18.08 21.65
C ARG A 40 -22.02 16.94 21.21
N ALA A 41 -20.91 16.74 21.91
CA ALA A 41 -19.96 15.65 21.65
C ALA A 41 -20.59 14.28 21.93
N ALA A 42 -21.35 14.13 23.02
CA ALA A 42 -22.09 12.91 23.33
C ALA A 42 -23.14 12.62 22.25
N CYS A 43 -23.90 13.63 21.81
CA CYS A 43 -24.83 13.52 20.69
C CYS A 43 -24.13 13.06 19.41
N PHE A 44 -22.99 13.67 19.06
CA PHE A 44 -22.18 13.30 17.89
C PHE A 44 -21.75 11.83 17.94
N LEU A 45 -21.25 11.35 19.09
CA LEU A 45 -20.86 9.95 19.23
C LEU A 45 -22.07 9.02 19.05
N ILE A 46 -23.16 9.28 19.77
CA ILE A 46 -24.34 8.40 19.80
C ILE A 46 -25.04 8.35 18.43
N GLU A 47 -25.21 9.49 17.76
CA GLU A 47 -25.92 9.50 16.46
C GLU A 47 -25.16 8.74 15.35
N ASN A 48 -23.83 8.67 15.44
CA ASN A 48 -22.97 7.98 14.47
C ASN A 48 -22.60 6.54 14.88
N MET A 49 -22.88 6.15 16.14
CA MET A 49 -22.64 4.83 16.71
C MET A 49 -23.32 3.63 16.02
N PRO A 50 -24.50 3.73 15.36
CA PRO A 50 -25.25 2.55 14.94
C PRO A 50 -24.50 1.54 14.06
N PHE A 51 -23.51 1.96 13.27
CA PHE A 51 -22.75 1.05 12.40
C PHE A 51 -21.35 0.70 12.94
N HIS A 52 -21.00 1.20 14.13
CA HIS A 52 -19.79 0.84 14.84
C HIS A 52 -20.03 -0.42 15.69
N GLY A 53 -18.98 -1.22 15.88
CA GLY A 53 -19.04 -2.49 16.56
C GLY A 53 -17.70 -3.22 16.55
N ALA A 54 -17.51 -4.15 17.50
CA ALA A 54 -16.34 -5.01 17.58
C ALA A 54 -16.68 -6.46 17.23
N TYR A 55 -15.67 -7.24 16.86
CA TYR A 55 -15.80 -8.70 16.76
C TYR A 55 -15.41 -9.36 18.08
N GLU A 56 -16.19 -10.36 18.49
CA GLU A 56 -15.96 -11.16 19.69
C GLU A 56 -15.98 -12.66 19.39
N GLY A 57 -15.24 -13.42 20.19
CA GLY A 57 -15.20 -14.88 20.10
C GLY A 57 -13.79 -15.44 20.34
N LYS A 58 -13.72 -16.73 20.67
CA LYS A 58 -12.45 -17.40 21.01
C LYS A 58 -11.41 -17.35 19.88
N ALA A 59 -11.86 -17.35 18.62
CA ALA A 59 -10.95 -17.27 17.46
C ALA A 59 -10.17 -15.94 17.38
N LEU A 60 -10.62 -14.90 18.10
CA LEU A 60 -9.93 -13.61 18.14
C LEU A 60 -8.56 -13.72 18.81
N GLU A 61 -8.42 -14.57 19.83
CA GLU A 61 -7.14 -14.83 20.48
C GLU A 61 -6.16 -15.48 19.50
N ASN A 62 -6.63 -16.42 18.68
CA ASN A 62 -5.82 -17.06 17.64
C ASN A 62 -5.41 -16.07 16.55
N TYR A 63 -6.29 -15.13 16.17
CA TYR A 63 -5.94 -14.05 15.25
C TYR A 63 -4.85 -13.13 15.80
N ARG A 64 -4.92 -12.79 17.09
CA ARG A 64 -3.94 -11.92 17.74
C ARG A 64 -2.55 -12.55 17.83
N LYS A 65 -2.45 -13.88 17.93
CA LYS A 65 -1.17 -14.62 17.93
C LYS A 65 -0.32 -14.35 16.68
N TYR A 66 -0.94 -14.13 15.52
CA TYR A 66 -0.17 -13.79 14.30
C TYR A 66 0.71 -12.57 14.52
N PHE A 67 0.22 -11.58 15.28
CA PHE A 67 0.93 -10.34 15.54
C PHE A 67 1.88 -10.48 16.74
N SER A 68 1.41 -11.05 17.84
CA SER A 68 2.20 -11.16 19.08
C SER A 68 3.40 -12.10 18.95
N GLU A 69 3.25 -13.22 18.24
CA GLU A 69 4.33 -14.18 18.02
C GLU A 69 5.33 -13.68 16.97
N TYR A 70 4.86 -12.90 15.98
CA TYR A 70 5.75 -12.35 14.96
C TYR A 70 6.75 -11.34 15.51
N VAL A 71 6.45 -10.67 16.64
CA VAL A 71 7.42 -9.77 17.29
C VAL A 71 8.74 -10.47 17.56
N SER A 72 8.68 -11.69 18.10
CA SER A 72 9.83 -12.47 18.56
C SER A 72 10.32 -13.49 17.54
N PHE A 73 9.72 -13.55 16.34
CA PHE A 73 10.07 -14.55 15.33
C PHE A 73 11.45 -14.26 14.70
N PRO A 74 12.35 -15.24 14.50
CA PRO A 74 13.68 -14.93 13.93
C PRO A 74 13.59 -14.23 12.57
N TYR A 75 14.40 -13.19 12.36
CA TYR A 75 14.47 -12.45 11.08
C TYR A 75 14.91 -13.35 9.91
N SER A 76 15.77 -14.33 10.18
CA SER A 76 16.27 -15.31 9.21
C SER A 76 15.23 -16.31 8.72
N ARG A 77 13.99 -16.28 9.24
CA ARG A 77 12.92 -17.21 8.86
C ARG A 77 11.82 -16.50 8.12
N HIS A 78 11.25 -17.16 7.13
CA HIS A 78 10.13 -16.58 6.37
C HIS A 78 8.87 -16.53 7.24
N VAL A 79 8.16 -15.39 7.22
CA VAL A 79 6.90 -15.22 7.96
C VAL A 79 5.84 -16.29 7.62
N GLN A 80 5.91 -16.88 6.42
CA GLN A 80 5.04 -17.99 6.03
C GLN A 80 5.19 -19.21 6.96
N GLU A 81 6.40 -19.47 7.49
CA GLU A 81 6.63 -20.56 8.42
C GLU A 81 5.91 -20.34 9.77
N LEU A 82 5.85 -19.09 10.24
CA LEU A 82 5.05 -18.73 11.42
C LEU A 82 3.57 -18.97 11.14
N ILE A 83 3.07 -18.49 10.00
CA ILE A 83 1.67 -18.67 9.59
C ILE A 83 1.31 -20.16 9.54
N ASP A 84 2.15 -20.99 8.92
CA ASP A 84 1.90 -22.44 8.81
C ASP A 84 1.98 -23.14 10.17
N SER A 85 2.86 -22.68 11.06
CA SER A 85 2.92 -23.15 12.45
C SER A 85 1.63 -22.85 13.21
N LEU A 86 1.15 -21.60 13.15
CA LEU A 86 -0.09 -21.18 13.81
C LEU A 86 -1.30 -21.92 13.23
N LYS A 87 -1.39 -22.06 11.90
CA LYS A 87 -2.48 -22.84 11.26
C LYS A 87 -2.49 -24.30 11.70
N ARG A 88 -1.32 -24.93 11.88
CA ARG A 88 -1.23 -26.31 12.37
C ARG A 88 -1.62 -26.43 13.84
N ALA A 89 -1.27 -25.44 14.67
CA ALA A 89 -1.54 -25.46 16.11
C ALA A 89 -3.00 -25.11 16.45
N ASP A 90 -3.53 -24.05 15.82
CA ASP A 90 -4.77 -23.40 16.21
C ASP A 90 -5.90 -23.51 15.15
N GLY A 91 -5.58 -24.06 13.98
CA GLY A 91 -6.45 -24.05 12.81
C GLY A 91 -6.36 -22.74 12.00
N GLU A 92 -6.96 -22.74 10.81
CA GLU A 92 -7.03 -21.53 9.98
C GLU A 92 -8.05 -20.53 10.57
N PHE A 93 -7.60 -19.29 10.77
CA PHE A 93 -8.46 -18.21 11.22
C PHE A 93 -9.39 -17.77 10.09
N SER A 94 -10.67 -17.57 10.42
CA SER A 94 -11.63 -16.90 9.56
C SER A 94 -12.47 -15.93 10.38
N ILE A 95 -12.65 -14.71 9.88
CA ILE A 95 -13.50 -13.71 10.53
C ILE A 95 -14.94 -14.20 10.75
N ASN A 96 -15.42 -15.15 9.94
CA ASN A 96 -16.75 -15.76 10.08
C ASN A 96 -16.89 -16.63 11.35
N GLN A 97 -15.79 -16.95 12.02
CA GLN A 97 -15.78 -17.62 13.33
C GLN A 97 -16.10 -16.64 14.48
N LEU A 98 -16.12 -15.34 14.21
CA LEU A 98 -16.40 -14.29 15.17
C LEU A 98 -17.84 -13.79 15.05
N THR A 99 -18.34 -13.23 16.14
CA THR A 99 -19.64 -12.55 16.18
C THR A 99 -19.42 -11.04 16.23
N TYR A 100 -20.06 -10.31 15.32
CA TYR A 100 -20.04 -8.85 15.34
C TYR A 100 -21.06 -8.30 16.36
N LYS A 101 -20.61 -7.47 17.29
CA LYS A 101 -21.44 -6.79 18.29
C LYS A 101 -21.46 -5.30 18.01
N ARG A 102 -22.66 -4.74 17.82
CA ARG A 102 -22.84 -3.31 17.55
C ARG A 102 -22.74 -2.51 18.84
N ASP A 103 -21.93 -1.45 18.81
CA ASP A 103 -21.68 -0.58 19.96
C ASP A 103 -22.96 0.01 20.53
N ILE A 104 -23.89 0.41 19.64
CA ILE A 104 -25.17 1.01 20.03
C ILE A 104 -25.96 0.12 20.99
N MET A 105 -25.74 -1.20 20.95
CA MET A 105 -26.42 -2.19 21.79
C MET A 105 -25.59 -2.65 23.00
N THR A 106 -24.32 -2.25 23.13
CA THR A 106 -23.40 -2.86 24.11
C THR A 106 -22.55 -1.88 24.90
N VAL A 107 -22.32 -0.66 24.38
CA VAL A 107 -21.48 0.34 25.06
C VAL A 107 -22.22 0.92 26.26
N ASP A 108 -21.57 0.90 27.43
CA ASP A 108 -22.10 1.48 28.66
C ASP A 108 -21.76 2.96 28.84
N SER A 109 -22.49 3.60 29.77
CA SER A 109 -22.35 5.03 30.06
C SER A 109 -21.00 5.40 30.67
N ALA A 110 -20.41 4.54 31.50
CA ALA A 110 -19.15 4.82 32.17
C ALA A 110 -17.99 4.85 31.16
N PHE A 111 -18.01 3.95 30.18
CA PHE A 111 -17.05 3.92 29.08
C PHE A 111 -17.09 5.21 28.24
N LEU A 112 -18.28 5.63 27.79
CA LEU A 112 -18.43 6.84 26.98
C LEU A 112 -18.04 8.09 27.76
N VAL A 113 -18.51 8.24 28.99
CA VAL A 113 -18.14 9.36 29.85
C VAL A 113 -16.62 9.40 30.03
N ASN A 114 -15.97 8.27 30.27
CA ASN A 114 -14.50 8.24 30.41
C ASN A 114 -13.79 8.77 29.15
N HIS A 115 -14.16 8.30 27.96
CA HIS A 115 -13.54 8.77 26.72
C HIS A 115 -13.86 10.23 26.40
N ILE A 116 -15.07 10.71 26.69
CA ILE A 116 -15.46 12.12 26.52
C ILE A 116 -14.61 12.99 27.46
N GLU A 117 -14.54 12.66 28.75
CA GLU A 117 -13.74 13.42 29.72
C GLU A 117 -12.26 13.50 29.31
N TRP A 118 -11.66 12.37 28.89
CA TRP A 118 -10.28 12.36 28.43
C TRP A 118 -10.08 13.16 27.13
N ALA A 119 -11.00 13.07 26.17
CA ALA A 119 -10.91 13.85 24.94
C ALA A 119 -10.99 15.35 25.23
N PHE A 120 -11.92 15.79 26.08
CA PHE A 120 -12.04 17.18 26.50
C PHE A 120 -10.84 17.66 27.31
N LYS A 121 -10.28 16.80 28.17
CA LYS A 121 -9.05 17.11 28.92
C LYS A 121 -7.93 17.50 27.96
N VAL A 122 -7.62 16.65 26.98
CA VAL A 122 -6.49 16.90 26.09
C VAL A 122 -6.78 18.01 25.08
N TRP A 123 -8.04 18.17 24.67
CA TRP A 123 -8.44 19.27 23.79
C TRP A 123 -8.36 20.64 24.49
N ARG A 124 -8.71 20.73 25.79
CA ARG A 124 -8.68 21.99 26.54
C ARG A 124 -7.32 22.32 27.17
N GLU A 125 -6.56 21.30 27.59
CA GLU A 125 -5.30 21.50 28.32
C GLU A 125 -4.05 21.56 27.44
N GLN A 126 -4.05 20.95 26.24
CA GLN A 126 -2.88 20.99 25.37
C GLN A 126 -2.80 22.33 24.61
N PRO A 127 -1.61 22.92 24.41
CA PRO A 127 -1.49 24.26 23.84
C PRO A 127 -2.01 24.39 22.41
N TRP A 128 -1.94 23.32 21.60
CA TRP A 128 -2.47 23.29 20.23
C TRP A 128 -3.99 23.15 20.16
N GLY A 129 -4.65 22.75 21.25
CA GLY A 129 -6.10 22.54 21.28
C GLY A 129 -6.91 23.78 20.91
N LYS A 130 -6.38 24.99 21.17
CA LYS A 130 -7.00 26.28 20.80
C LYS A 130 -7.15 26.50 19.29
N HIS A 131 -6.39 25.77 18.47
CA HIS A 131 -6.46 25.83 17.00
C HIS A 131 -7.36 24.74 16.41
N VAL A 132 -7.95 23.89 17.25
CA VAL A 132 -8.83 22.80 16.83
C VAL A 132 -10.26 23.21 17.10
N ASP A 133 -11.03 23.45 16.04
CA ASP A 133 -12.46 23.72 16.16
C ASP A 133 -13.24 22.49 16.66
N PHE A 134 -14.48 22.73 17.10
CA PHE A 134 -15.32 21.70 17.71
C PHE A 134 -15.61 20.52 16.77
N ASP A 135 -15.81 20.77 15.48
CA ASP A 135 -16.15 19.72 14.51
C ASP A 135 -14.92 18.84 14.21
N THR A 136 -13.75 19.46 14.08
CA THR A 136 -12.45 18.79 13.96
C THR A 136 -12.14 17.97 15.22
N PHE A 137 -12.44 18.50 16.41
CA PHE A 137 -12.34 17.76 17.67
C PHE A 137 -13.25 16.53 17.67
N CYS A 138 -14.52 16.69 17.30
CA CYS A 138 -15.49 15.59 17.25
C CYS A 138 -15.06 14.47 16.29
N GLU A 139 -14.52 14.84 15.13
CA GLU A 139 -14.18 13.86 14.09
C GLU A 139 -12.82 13.19 14.33
N TYR A 140 -11.82 13.93 14.82
CA TYR A 140 -10.42 13.50 14.77
C TYR A 140 -9.74 13.33 16.13
N ILE A 141 -10.37 13.72 17.24
CA ILE A 141 -9.83 13.53 18.60
C ILE A 141 -10.79 12.72 19.48
N LEU A 142 -12.07 13.10 19.50
CA LEU A 142 -13.14 12.54 20.34
C LEU A 142 -13.39 11.02 20.17
N PRO A 143 -13.33 10.42 18.95
CA PRO A 143 -13.73 9.03 18.77
C PRO A 143 -12.96 8.06 19.67
N TYR A 144 -13.70 7.20 20.38
CA TYR A 144 -13.13 6.20 21.30
C TYR A 144 -12.52 4.99 20.59
N ARG A 145 -12.63 4.95 19.25
CA ARG A 145 -12.10 3.88 18.40
C ARG A 145 -11.64 4.39 17.04
N ILE A 146 -10.93 3.52 16.33
CA ILE A 146 -10.42 3.72 14.97
C ILE A 146 -11.26 2.91 13.97
N GLY A 147 -11.55 1.65 14.27
CA GLY A 147 -12.28 0.73 13.40
C GLY A 147 -13.18 -0.21 14.19
N ASP A 148 -12.90 -1.51 14.12
CA ASP A 148 -13.70 -2.58 14.73
C ASP A 148 -12.95 -3.35 15.84
N GLU A 149 -11.96 -2.70 16.46
CA GLU A 149 -11.19 -3.26 17.58
C GLU A 149 -12.04 -3.50 18.82
N PRO A 150 -11.67 -4.44 19.70
CA PRO A 150 -12.29 -4.56 21.03
C PRO A 150 -12.22 -3.24 21.82
N LEU A 151 -13.31 -2.91 22.52
CA LEU A 151 -13.38 -1.68 23.33
C LEU A 151 -12.40 -1.75 24.51
N SER A 152 -11.67 -0.66 24.76
CA SER A 152 -10.75 -0.54 25.89
C SER A 152 -10.57 0.92 26.32
N LEU A 153 -10.25 1.16 27.60
CA LEU A 153 -10.02 2.50 28.16
C LEU A 153 -8.57 2.98 27.90
N TRP A 154 -8.20 3.10 26.62
CA TRP A 154 -6.80 3.25 26.18
C TRP A 154 -6.19 4.64 26.41
N ARG A 155 -7.02 5.70 26.49
CA ARG A 155 -6.54 7.10 26.47
C ARG A 155 -5.58 7.43 27.61
N LYS A 156 -5.90 7.01 28.84
CA LYS A 156 -5.11 7.34 30.03
C LYS A 156 -3.70 6.77 29.95
N GLU A 157 -3.60 5.45 29.73
CA GLU A 157 -2.32 4.74 29.71
C GLU A 157 -1.38 5.29 28.64
N ILE A 158 -1.92 5.55 27.44
CA ILE A 158 -1.14 6.12 26.34
C ILE A 158 -0.77 7.58 26.63
N TYR A 159 -1.68 8.39 27.18
CA TYR A 159 -1.37 9.77 27.57
C TYR A 159 -0.22 9.81 28.58
N GLU A 160 -0.27 9.01 29.63
CA GLU A 160 0.76 8.96 30.67
C GLU A 160 2.11 8.48 30.11
N CYS A 161 2.10 7.57 29.13
CA CYS A 161 3.30 7.07 28.48
C CYS A 161 3.96 8.11 27.55
N TYR A 162 3.19 8.82 26.74
CA TYR A 162 3.73 9.67 25.67
C TYR A 162 3.73 11.17 25.98
N SER A 163 2.92 11.65 26.94
CA SER A 163 2.90 13.08 27.31
C SER A 163 4.25 13.63 27.76
N PRO A 164 5.10 12.90 28.52
CA PRO A 164 6.40 13.42 28.95
C PRO A 164 7.35 13.80 27.79
N ILE A 165 7.19 13.18 26.61
CA ILE A 165 7.99 13.48 25.41
C ILE A 165 7.84 14.95 24.99
N LEU A 166 6.69 15.55 25.29
CA LEU A 166 6.34 16.91 24.86
C LEU A 166 6.60 17.97 25.95
N ASP A 167 7.15 17.60 27.11
CA ASP A 167 7.32 18.54 28.23
C ASP A 167 8.25 19.70 27.91
N GLU A 168 9.38 19.45 27.24
CA GLU A 168 10.26 20.54 26.78
C GLU A 168 9.66 21.31 25.62
N PHE A 169 8.96 20.64 24.71
CA PHE A 169 8.29 21.29 23.57
C PHE A 169 7.23 22.30 24.02
N ARG A 170 6.44 21.98 25.05
CA ARG A 170 5.41 22.86 25.62
C ARG A 170 5.96 24.18 26.19
N LYS A 171 7.28 24.29 26.38
CA LYS A 171 7.96 25.52 26.84
C LYS A 171 8.48 26.39 25.70
N THR A 172 8.35 25.94 24.45
CA THR A 172 8.85 26.66 23.27
C THR A 172 7.78 27.59 22.68
N ASP A 173 8.20 28.52 21.83
CA ASP A 173 7.28 29.41 21.09
C ASP A 173 6.43 28.65 20.05
N GLU A 174 6.81 27.42 19.68
CA GLU A 174 6.05 26.55 18.78
C GLU A 174 5.09 25.61 19.53
N ALA A 175 4.95 25.76 20.85
CA ALA A 175 4.18 24.83 21.70
C ALA A 175 2.74 24.62 21.23
N ASP A 176 2.13 25.58 20.53
CA ASP A 176 0.78 25.48 20.01
C ASP A 176 0.68 24.90 18.58
N ASN A 177 1.79 24.44 17.99
CA ASN A 177 1.79 23.86 16.66
C ASN A 177 1.54 22.33 16.71
N PRO A 178 0.33 21.84 16.35
CA PRO A 178 0.01 20.42 16.45
C PRO A 178 0.89 19.55 15.53
N LYS A 179 1.37 20.08 14.39
CA LYS A 179 2.26 19.34 13.48
C LYS A 179 3.63 19.10 14.10
N VAL A 180 4.17 20.07 14.83
CA VAL A 180 5.48 19.93 15.51
C VAL A 180 5.37 18.94 16.67
N ALA A 181 4.28 19.00 17.44
CA ALA A 181 3.97 17.99 18.45
C ALA A 181 3.87 16.58 17.83
N ALA A 182 3.18 16.45 16.69
CA ALA A 182 3.06 15.19 15.96
C ALA A 182 4.41 14.66 15.45
N GLN A 183 5.31 15.56 15.01
CA GLN A 183 6.66 15.19 14.57
C GLN A 183 7.45 14.53 15.71
N LEU A 184 7.46 15.13 16.91
CA LEU A 184 8.18 14.59 18.07
C LEU A 184 7.66 13.19 18.49
N LEU A 185 6.34 13.00 18.41
CA LEU A 185 5.71 11.71 18.69
C LEU A 185 6.03 10.68 17.60
N MET A 186 6.00 11.08 16.32
CA MET A 186 6.38 10.21 15.21
C MET A 186 7.86 9.80 15.31
N ASP A 187 8.77 10.73 15.60
CA ASP A 187 10.19 10.45 15.81
C ASP A 187 10.43 9.48 16.96
N THR A 188 9.58 9.51 17.99
CA THR A 188 9.63 8.52 19.07
C THR A 188 9.11 7.17 18.61
N LEU A 189 7.95 7.13 17.96
CA LEU A 189 7.31 5.90 17.48
C LEU A 189 8.21 5.15 16.49
N ARG A 190 8.90 5.86 15.60
CA ARG A 190 9.79 5.29 14.57
C ARG A 190 11.00 4.55 15.14
N LYS A 191 11.35 4.75 16.41
CA LYS A 191 12.45 4.03 17.08
C LYS A 191 12.09 2.59 17.43
N ALA A 192 10.82 2.21 17.35
CA ALA A 192 10.39 0.84 17.59
C ALA A 192 10.78 -0.09 16.42
N ASN A 193 10.88 -1.39 16.71
CA ASN A 193 11.25 -2.42 15.75
C ASN A 193 10.01 -2.89 14.96
N TYR A 194 9.65 -2.16 13.91
CA TYR A 194 8.47 -2.51 13.10
C TYR A 194 8.73 -3.68 12.17
N ARG A 195 7.77 -4.60 12.07
CA ARG A 195 7.83 -5.75 11.16
C ARG A 195 6.62 -5.80 10.24
N ASN A 196 6.85 -5.39 8.99
CA ASN A 196 5.81 -5.35 7.97
C ASN A 196 5.50 -6.75 7.43
N THR A 197 4.22 -7.08 7.29
CA THR A 197 3.74 -8.21 6.51
C THR A 197 2.29 -8.00 6.07
N ALA A 198 1.99 -8.34 4.82
CA ALA A 198 0.64 -8.40 4.27
C ALA A 198 0.10 -9.84 4.17
N LEU A 199 0.82 -10.82 4.73
CA LEU A 199 0.49 -12.25 4.62
C LEU A 199 -0.45 -12.76 5.72
N PHE A 200 -0.71 -11.96 6.74
CA PHE A 200 -1.65 -12.32 7.81
C PHE A 200 -3.10 -12.37 7.29
N PRO A 201 -3.95 -13.23 7.88
CA PRO A 201 -5.33 -13.34 7.45
C PRO A 201 -6.10 -12.04 7.71
N VAL A 202 -7.13 -11.77 6.90
CA VAL A 202 -8.00 -10.61 7.10
C VAL A 202 -8.77 -10.76 8.41
N GLY A 203 -8.64 -9.79 9.29
CA GLY A 203 -9.34 -9.76 10.58
C GLY A 203 -9.56 -8.34 11.11
N PRO A 204 -10.14 -8.21 12.31
CA PRO A 204 -10.45 -6.91 12.91
C PRO A 204 -9.20 -6.10 13.26
N HIS A 205 -9.39 -4.82 13.57
CA HIS A 205 -8.38 -3.98 14.19
C HIS A 205 -7.96 -4.54 15.57
N LEU A 206 -6.69 -4.35 15.95
CA LEU A 206 -6.11 -5.00 17.12
C LEU A 206 -6.29 -4.21 18.42
N GLY A 207 -6.74 -2.96 18.34
CA GLY A 207 -6.79 -2.06 19.47
C GLY A 207 -5.41 -1.46 19.80
N PRO A 208 -5.23 -0.89 21.00
CA PRO A 208 -3.97 -0.24 21.39
C PRO A 208 -2.77 -1.20 21.47
N ASP A 209 -2.97 -2.52 21.37
CA ASP A 209 -1.88 -3.50 21.39
C ASP A 209 -0.96 -3.42 20.15
N VAL A 210 -1.35 -2.71 19.10
CA VAL A 210 -0.45 -2.35 18.00
C VAL A 210 0.81 -1.63 18.47
N LEU A 211 0.72 -0.86 19.57
CA LEU A 211 1.85 -0.16 20.22
C LEU A 211 2.75 -1.11 21.03
N LYS A 212 2.32 -2.34 21.27
CA LYS A 212 3.14 -3.37 21.95
C LYS A 212 3.88 -4.21 20.92
N TRP A 213 3.21 -4.57 19.84
CA TRP A 213 3.74 -5.54 18.89
C TRP A 213 4.51 -4.91 17.74
N HIS A 214 4.11 -3.75 17.23
CA HIS A 214 4.75 -3.11 16.06
C HIS A 214 4.81 -4.03 14.83
N THR A 215 3.90 -5.00 14.73
CA THR A 215 3.83 -5.98 13.64
C THR A 215 2.54 -5.80 12.85
N GLY A 216 2.57 -6.14 11.57
CA GLY A 216 1.37 -6.13 10.72
C GLY A 216 1.59 -5.37 9.42
N SER A 217 0.51 -4.80 8.89
CA SER A 217 0.52 -4.08 7.62
C SER A 217 0.51 -2.56 7.85
N CYS A 218 0.43 -1.79 6.76
CA CYS A 218 0.20 -0.35 6.85
C CYS A 218 -1.01 0.01 7.72
N ARG A 219 -2.05 -0.84 7.80
CA ARG A 219 -3.21 -0.61 8.69
C ARG A 219 -2.78 -0.54 10.17
N GLU A 220 -2.12 -1.58 10.67
CA GLU A 220 -1.70 -1.65 12.08
C GLU A 220 -0.72 -0.53 12.46
N PHE A 221 0.15 -0.14 11.52
CA PHE A 221 1.08 0.96 11.74
C PHE A 221 0.36 2.32 11.79
N THR A 222 -0.63 2.52 10.91
CA THR A 222 -1.45 3.74 10.99
C THR A 222 -2.25 3.82 12.29
N ASP A 223 -2.78 2.69 12.77
CA ASP A 223 -3.51 2.63 14.05
C ASP A 223 -2.62 3.03 15.22
N ALA A 224 -1.37 2.53 15.27
CA ALA A 224 -0.42 2.83 16.33
C ALA A 224 -0.20 4.34 16.49
N MET A 225 0.01 5.03 15.36
CA MET A 225 0.19 6.48 15.39
C MET A 225 -1.08 7.21 15.86
N ILE A 226 -2.27 6.78 15.41
CA ILE A 226 -3.53 7.43 15.78
C ILE A 226 -3.79 7.34 17.28
N TYR A 227 -3.55 6.18 17.89
CA TYR A 227 -3.71 6.00 19.32
C TYR A 227 -2.91 7.01 20.12
N VAL A 228 -1.63 7.21 19.76
CA VAL A 228 -0.77 8.19 20.43
C VAL A 228 -1.22 9.61 20.15
N LEU A 229 -1.42 9.99 18.88
CA LEU A 229 -1.79 11.36 18.52
C LEU A 229 -3.13 11.78 19.15
N ARG A 230 -4.16 10.91 19.11
CA ARG A 230 -5.46 11.19 19.74
C ARG A 230 -5.41 11.20 21.26
N ALA A 231 -4.60 10.34 21.88
CA ALA A 231 -4.40 10.38 23.33
C ALA A 231 -3.80 11.70 23.77
N LEU A 232 -3.06 12.40 22.90
CA LEU A 232 -2.46 13.70 23.16
C LEU A 232 -3.24 14.86 22.53
N GLY A 233 -4.46 14.65 22.05
CA GLY A 233 -5.31 15.73 21.53
C GLY A 233 -4.82 16.37 20.23
N ILE A 234 -4.03 15.64 19.43
CA ILE A 234 -3.64 16.08 18.08
C ILE A 234 -4.69 15.56 17.09
N PRO A 235 -5.30 16.42 16.26
CA PRO A 235 -6.30 15.99 15.28
C PRO A 235 -5.64 15.15 14.16
N CYS A 236 -6.03 13.89 14.07
CA CYS A 236 -5.47 12.94 13.12
C CYS A 236 -6.47 11.87 12.64
N GLY A 237 -6.08 11.14 11.60
CA GLY A 237 -6.82 9.99 11.11
C GLY A 237 -6.08 9.21 10.02
N VAL A 238 -6.83 8.42 9.26
CA VAL A 238 -6.33 7.59 8.16
C VAL A 238 -6.89 8.10 6.84
N ASP A 239 -6.01 8.29 5.87
CA ASP A 239 -6.36 8.37 4.46
C ASP A 239 -5.93 7.07 3.76
N ARG A 240 -6.65 6.67 2.71
CA ARG A 240 -6.43 5.39 2.04
C ARG A 240 -6.77 5.41 0.55
N VAL A 241 -6.21 4.44 -0.17
CA VAL A 241 -6.72 3.97 -1.47
C VAL A 241 -7.26 2.55 -1.35
N MET A 242 -8.38 2.27 -2.04
CA MET A 242 -8.95 0.91 -2.07
C MET A 242 -8.07 -0.07 -2.86
N VAL A 243 -7.43 0.43 -3.92
CA VAL A 243 -6.37 -0.24 -4.67
C VAL A 243 -5.52 0.85 -5.33
N LEU A 244 -4.21 0.63 -5.38
CA LEU A 244 -3.26 1.49 -6.08
C LEU A 244 -3.49 1.43 -7.60
N GLY A 245 -3.16 2.52 -8.28
CA GLY A 245 -3.25 2.59 -9.73
C GLY A 245 -2.33 1.58 -10.40
N ASP A 246 -1.10 1.43 -9.87
CA ASP A 246 0.03 0.64 -10.39
C ASP A 246 0.23 -0.72 -9.71
N ASN A 247 -0.45 -0.99 -8.60
CA ASN A 247 -0.27 -2.22 -7.82
C ASN A 247 -1.63 -2.87 -7.45
N ASN A 248 -1.64 -4.17 -7.17
CA ASN A 248 -2.82 -4.92 -6.72
C ASN A 248 -3.03 -4.85 -5.20
N ALA A 249 -2.70 -3.71 -4.58
CA ALA A 249 -2.72 -3.54 -3.13
C ALA A 249 -3.49 -2.28 -2.74
N SER A 250 -4.22 -2.35 -1.64
CA SER A 250 -4.69 -1.16 -0.91
C SER A 250 -3.54 -0.53 -0.15
N HIS A 251 -3.66 0.75 0.20
CA HIS A 251 -2.67 1.43 1.02
C HIS A 251 -3.33 2.43 1.97
N PHE A 252 -2.77 2.56 3.17
CA PHE A 252 -3.27 3.37 4.28
C PHE A 252 -2.13 4.20 4.83
N TRP A 253 -2.40 5.47 5.13
CA TRP A 253 -1.42 6.39 5.70
C TRP A 253 -2.07 7.34 6.69
N ASN A 254 -1.27 7.92 7.58
CA ASN A 254 -1.76 8.86 8.57
C ASN A 254 -1.86 10.25 7.97
N PHE A 255 -2.81 11.04 8.49
CA PHE A 255 -2.79 12.48 8.33
C PHE A 255 -2.88 13.20 9.68
N VAL A 256 -2.34 14.42 9.73
CA VAL A 256 -2.53 15.40 10.80
C VAL A 256 -2.93 16.75 10.22
N LEU A 257 -3.48 17.63 11.05
CA LEU A 257 -3.79 19.01 10.69
C LEU A 257 -2.81 19.98 11.37
N ASP A 258 -2.37 21.02 10.66
CA ASP A 258 -1.66 22.15 11.26
C ASP A 258 -2.63 23.16 11.90
N LYS A 259 -2.09 24.26 12.45
CA LYS A 259 -2.88 25.32 13.09
C LYS A 259 -3.82 26.06 12.12
N GLU A 260 -3.56 25.98 10.81
CA GLU A 260 -4.43 26.52 9.76
C GLU A 260 -5.40 25.47 9.19
N GLY A 261 -5.43 24.25 9.73
CA GLY A 261 -6.26 23.15 9.24
C GLY A 261 -5.74 22.49 7.97
N LYS A 262 -4.50 22.77 7.54
CA LYS A 262 -3.89 22.11 6.37
C LYS A 262 -3.50 20.68 6.71
N THR A 263 -3.68 19.78 5.74
CA THR A 263 -3.38 18.36 5.91
C THR A 263 -1.91 18.05 5.58
N TYR A 264 -1.26 17.35 6.51
CA TYR A 264 0.05 16.71 6.30
C TYR A 264 -0.06 15.21 6.51
N ILE A 265 0.80 14.44 5.85
CA ILE A 265 0.75 12.99 5.81
C ILE A 265 2.09 12.35 6.13
N ALA A 266 2.03 11.10 6.59
CA ALA A 266 3.18 10.21 6.80
C ALA A 266 2.74 8.73 6.81
N ASN A 267 3.64 7.83 6.42
CA ASN A 267 3.52 6.38 6.50
C ASN A 267 4.47 5.84 7.57
N LEU A 268 3.99 5.63 8.79
CA LEU A 268 4.82 5.01 9.82
C LEU A 268 5.30 3.61 9.38
N PRO A 269 6.58 3.25 9.61
CA PRO A 269 7.68 4.04 10.20
C PRO A 269 8.61 4.73 9.19
N TYR A 270 8.23 4.75 7.92
CA TYR A 270 9.12 4.98 6.79
C TYR A 270 9.51 6.45 6.59
N GLU A 271 8.56 7.39 6.61
CA GLU A 271 8.88 8.81 6.43
C GLU A 271 9.49 9.45 7.67
N GLU A 272 10.45 10.34 7.41
CA GLU A 272 11.09 11.16 8.44
C GLU A 272 10.31 12.41 8.80
N VAL A 273 9.48 12.91 7.89
CA VAL A 273 8.80 14.19 8.04
C VAL A 273 7.37 14.13 7.55
N TRP A 274 6.51 14.92 8.21
CA TRP A 274 5.15 15.19 7.76
C TRP A 274 5.16 16.03 6.48
N SER A 275 4.80 15.43 5.36
CA SER A 275 4.77 16.08 4.04
C SER A 275 3.38 16.63 3.73
N LYS A 276 3.25 17.64 2.87
CA LYS A 276 1.92 18.14 2.50
C LYS A 276 1.17 17.07 1.69
N ALA A 277 -0.14 16.99 1.85
CA ALA A 277 -0.96 16.03 1.10
C ALA A 277 -0.75 16.13 -0.44
N GLU A 278 -0.64 17.34 -0.98
CA GLU A 278 -0.42 17.60 -2.43
C GLU A 278 0.94 17.09 -2.95
N GLU A 279 1.93 16.93 -2.07
CA GLU A 279 3.28 16.47 -2.41
C GLU A 279 3.36 14.93 -2.46
N TYR A 280 2.37 14.25 -1.88
CA TYR A 280 2.35 12.80 -1.85
C TYR A 280 2.18 12.24 -3.26
N SER A 281 3.09 11.39 -3.75
CA SER A 281 3.08 10.89 -5.13
C SER A 281 2.97 9.36 -5.19
N ILE A 282 1.74 8.86 -5.24
CA ILE A 282 1.40 7.44 -5.53
C ILE A 282 0.47 7.39 -6.75
N SER A 283 0.49 6.29 -7.51
CA SER A 283 -0.48 6.07 -8.60
C SER A 283 -1.86 5.76 -8.01
N ARG A 284 -2.89 6.50 -8.41
CA ARG A 284 -4.20 6.51 -7.73
C ARG A 284 -5.32 7.04 -8.60
N GLY A 285 -6.52 6.53 -8.35
CA GLY A 285 -7.77 7.07 -8.91
C GLY A 285 -8.57 7.88 -7.89
N LYS A 286 -8.86 7.25 -6.74
CA LYS A 286 -9.68 7.82 -5.66
C LYS A 286 -8.99 7.65 -4.30
N MET A 287 -9.04 8.69 -3.48
CA MET A 287 -8.49 8.71 -2.12
C MET A 287 -9.60 9.01 -1.13
N TYR A 288 -9.62 8.25 -0.04
CA TYR A 288 -10.67 8.32 0.96
C TYR A 288 -10.10 8.56 2.34
N ARG A 289 -10.71 9.50 3.06
CA ARG A 289 -10.44 9.73 4.48
C ARG A 289 -11.43 8.94 5.31
N ALA A 290 -10.93 8.12 6.24
CA ALA A 290 -11.77 7.45 7.22
C ALA A 290 -12.40 8.47 8.18
N THR A 291 -13.67 8.28 8.51
CA THR A 291 -14.45 9.13 9.41
C THR A 291 -15.12 8.29 10.48
N TYR A 292 -15.28 8.85 11.68
CA TYR A 292 -16.18 8.30 12.69
C TYR A 292 -17.63 8.59 12.33
N SER A 293 -17.90 9.80 11.81
CA SER A 293 -19.24 10.17 11.36
C SER A 293 -19.64 9.41 10.10
N ILE A 294 -20.93 9.10 9.99
CA ILE A 294 -21.51 8.57 8.75
C ILE A 294 -21.68 9.68 7.74
N ASP A 295 -21.40 9.41 6.48
CA ASP A 295 -21.86 10.24 5.38
C ASP A 295 -23.39 10.10 5.26
N LYS A 296 -24.12 11.01 5.93
CA LYS A 296 -25.59 11.07 5.96
C LYS A 296 -26.18 11.23 4.56
N GLU A 297 -25.46 11.81 3.60
CA GLU A 297 -25.91 11.94 2.21
C GLU A 297 -25.75 10.61 1.47
N ALA A 298 -24.61 9.95 1.60
CA ALA A 298 -24.39 8.60 1.06
C ALA A 298 -25.42 7.62 1.62
N VAL A 299 -25.72 7.65 2.92
CA VAL A 299 -26.78 6.81 3.53
C VAL A 299 -28.13 7.02 2.83
N ARG A 300 -28.55 8.29 2.64
CA ARG A 300 -29.84 8.61 1.99
C ARG A 300 -29.89 8.20 0.51
N LYS A 301 -28.77 8.32 -0.21
CA LYS A 301 -28.67 7.98 -1.64
C LYS A 301 -28.56 6.47 -1.84
N LEU A 302 -27.58 5.85 -1.20
CA LEU A 302 -27.25 4.43 -1.35
C LEU A 302 -28.27 3.51 -0.67
N GLY A 303 -28.95 3.96 0.39
CA GLY A 303 -29.98 3.18 1.08
C GLY A 303 -31.20 2.83 0.22
N LYS A 304 -31.32 3.42 -0.98
CA LYS A 304 -32.35 3.09 -1.98
C LYS A 304 -32.00 1.88 -2.84
N TYR A 305 -30.77 1.39 -2.76
CA TYR A 305 -30.25 0.31 -3.59
C TYR A 305 -30.01 -0.93 -2.72
N SER A 306 -30.54 -2.08 -3.14
CA SER A 306 -30.29 -3.37 -2.49
C SER A 306 -28.85 -3.86 -2.70
N ASP A 307 -28.26 -3.49 -3.84
CA ASP A 307 -27.05 -4.09 -4.37
C ASP A 307 -25.91 -3.07 -4.47
N VAL A 308 -25.59 -2.39 -3.37
CA VAL A 308 -24.39 -1.54 -3.33
C VAL A 308 -23.14 -2.42 -3.27
N TYR A 309 -22.09 -2.09 -4.04
CA TYR A 309 -20.82 -2.81 -3.97
C TYR A 309 -20.26 -2.78 -2.52
N PRO A 310 -19.75 -3.92 -1.98
CA PRO A 310 -19.42 -4.06 -0.56
C PRO A 310 -18.57 -2.93 0.06
N ALA A 311 -17.59 -2.41 -0.68
CA ALA A 311 -16.70 -1.35 -0.17
C ALA A 311 -17.42 -0.02 0.12
N PHE A 312 -18.59 0.25 -0.49
CA PHE A 312 -19.37 1.48 -0.29
C PHE A 312 -20.58 1.27 0.63
N ARG A 313 -20.78 0.07 1.19
CA ARG A 313 -21.90 -0.20 2.11
C ARG A 313 -21.74 0.45 3.47
N ARG A 314 -20.49 0.71 3.88
CA ARG A 314 -20.16 1.37 5.16
C ARG A 314 -19.71 2.82 4.88
N PRO A 315 -20.54 3.83 5.16
CA PRO A 315 -20.30 5.23 4.78
C PRO A 315 -19.40 5.97 5.79
N PHE A 316 -18.35 5.31 6.28
CA PHE A 316 -17.38 5.85 7.25
C PHE A 316 -16.13 6.39 6.57
N PHE A 317 -16.34 7.03 5.43
CA PHE A 317 -15.28 7.68 4.71
C PHE A 317 -15.84 8.76 3.81
N ARG A 318 -15.01 9.74 3.49
CA ARG A 318 -15.28 10.79 2.52
C ARG A 318 -14.21 10.82 1.44
N ASP A 319 -14.60 11.22 0.24
CA ASP A 319 -13.66 11.45 -0.86
C ASP A 319 -12.80 12.68 -0.53
N VAL A 320 -11.48 12.50 -0.55
CA VAL A 320 -10.50 13.57 -0.35
C VAL A 320 -9.56 13.67 -1.54
N THR A 321 -9.94 13.13 -2.71
CA THR A 321 -9.06 13.07 -3.87
C THR A 321 -8.52 14.44 -4.27
N ALA A 322 -9.39 15.46 -4.29
CA ALA A 322 -9.04 16.85 -4.59
C ALA A 322 -7.90 17.42 -3.74
N LEU A 323 -7.82 17.02 -2.45
CA LEU A 323 -6.79 17.47 -1.50
C LEU A 323 -5.38 17.03 -1.92
N TYR A 324 -5.27 15.91 -2.62
CA TYR A 324 -3.99 15.32 -3.02
C TYR A 324 -3.64 15.59 -4.48
N THR A 325 -4.63 15.87 -5.31
CA THR A 325 -4.42 16.05 -6.75
C THR A 325 -4.10 17.49 -7.13
N GLY A 326 -4.51 18.48 -6.31
CA GLY A 326 -4.26 19.90 -6.60
C GLY A 326 -4.72 20.28 -8.02
N SER A 327 -3.82 20.85 -8.82
CA SER A 327 -4.10 21.22 -10.22
C SER A 327 -4.29 20.03 -11.18
N ARG A 328 -3.99 18.80 -10.74
CA ARG A 328 -4.13 17.55 -11.51
C ARG A 328 -5.37 16.77 -11.09
N ASN A 329 -6.40 17.49 -10.67
CA ASN A 329 -7.70 16.94 -10.31
C ASN A 329 -8.62 16.93 -11.52
N TRP A 330 -9.10 15.75 -11.93
CA TRP A 330 -9.83 15.61 -13.19
C TRP A 330 -11.25 15.11 -12.98
N THR A 331 -12.11 15.37 -13.95
CA THR A 331 -13.43 14.76 -14.08
C THR A 331 -13.38 13.67 -15.16
N VAL A 332 -13.90 12.49 -14.85
CA VAL A 332 -14.17 11.45 -15.85
C VAL A 332 -15.64 11.51 -16.22
N ALA A 333 -15.96 11.86 -17.46
CA ALA A 333 -17.33 11.90 -17.98
C ALA A 333 -17.43 11.06 -19.26
N LEU A 334 -18.13 9.92 -19.20
CA LEU A 334 -18.35 9.06 -20.35
C LEU A 334 -19.83 9.09 -20.78
N PRO A 335 -20.14 9.53 -22.02
CA PRO A 335 -21.51 9.48 -22.54
C PRO A 335 -21.95 8.04 -22.81
N ASP A 336 -23.27 7.83 -22.86
CA ASP A 336 -23.94 6.54 -23.14
C ASP A 336 -23.36 5.83 -24.38
N SER A 337 -23.00 6.59 -25.42
CA SER A 337 -22.43 6.05 -26.65
C SER A 337 -21.10 5.32 -26.47
N LEU A 338 -20.40 5.51 -25.35
CA LEU A 338 -19.16 4.82 -25.00
C LEU A 338 -19.38 3.67 -24.01
N LEU A 339 -20.63 3.42 -23.59
CA LEU A 339 -20.98 2.38 -22.66
C LEU A 339 -21.60 1.18 -23.38
N SER A 340 -21.23 -0.02 -22.94
CA SER A 340 -21.90 -1.26 -23.34
C SER A 340 -23.06 -1.53 -22.38
N GLY A 341 -24.29 -1.28 -22.82
CA GLY A 341 -25.49 -1.48 -22.02
C GLY A 341 -26.57 -0.46 -22.34
N GLN A 342 -27.71 -0.56 -21.65
CA GLN A 342 -28.72 0.50 -21.64
C GLN A 342 -28.84 1.00 -20.21
N PHE A 343 -28.47 2.26 -20.00
CA PHE A 343 -28.52 2.89 -18.68
C PHE A 343 -29.69 3.87 -18.59
N ARG A 344 -30.37 3.85 -17.46
CA ARG A 344 -31.45 4.77 -17.11
C ARG A 344 -30.95 5.81 -16.13
N GLU A 345 -31.64 6.95 -16.09
CA GLU A 345 -31.37 7.99 -15.09
C GLU A 345 -31.46 7.39 -13.67
N GLY A 346 -30.39 7.56 -12.90
CA GLY A 346 -30.25 7.01 -11.54
C GLY A 346 -29.54 5.66 -11.46
N ASP A 347 -29.28 4.96 -12.56
CA ASP A 347 -28.54 3.69 -12.51
C ASP A 347 -27.13 3.90 -11.95
N MET A 348 -26.66 2.99 -11.09
CA MET A 348 -25.37 3.13 -10.44
C MET A 348 -24.26 2.59 -11.33
N VAL A 349 -23.21 3.39 -11.50
CA VAL A 349 -22.02 3.04 -12.30
C VAL A 349 -20.79 3.22 -11.44
N TYR A 350 -19.86 2.28 -11.53
CA TYR A 350 -18.63 2.27 -10.75
C TYR A 350 -17.43 2.62 -11.62
N LEU A 351 -16.53 3.44 -11.08
CA LEU A 351 -15.18 3.64 -11.61
C LEU A 351 -14.30 2.56 -11.00
N CYS A 352 -13.59 1.80 -11.84
CA CYS A 352 -12.81 0.66 -11.41
C CYS A 352 -11.34 0.79 -11.84
N LEU A 353 -10.45 0.23 -11.03
CA LEU A 353 -9.05 -0.02 -11.37
C LEU A 353 -8.80 -1.51 -11.53
N ALA A 354 -7.74 -1.86 -12.25
CA ALA A 354 -7.32 -3.25 -12.37
C ALA A 354 -6.81 -3.77 -11.02
N ASN A 355 -7.34 -4.89 -10.57
CA ASN A 355 -6.79 -5.69 -9.51
C ASN A 355 -6.67 -7.12 -10.02
N ARG A 356 -5.47 -7.49 -10.48
CA ARG A 356 -5.22 -8.76 -11.18
C ARG A 356 -6.10 -8.86 -12.45
N LEU A 357 -6.72 -10.01 -12.68
CA LEU A 357 -7.69 -10.23 -13.76
C LEU A 357 -9.10 -9.69 -13.43
N GLN A 358 -9.24 -8.85 -12.40
CA GLN A 358 -10.51 -8.28 -11.97
C GLN A 358 -10.49 -6.75 -12.09
N TRP A 359 -11.69 -6.16 -12.17
CA TRP A 359 -11.88 -4.72 -12.08
C TRP A 359 -12.51 -4.38 -10.74
N GLN A 360 -11.75 -3.73 -9.86
CA GLN A 360 -12.19 -3.40 -8.51
C GLN A 360 -12.81 -1.99 -8.50
N PRO A 361 -14.09 -1.84 -8.10
CA PRO A 361 -14.70 -0.54 -7.86
C PRO A 361 -13.92 0.28 -6.84
N ILE A 362 -13.59 1.51 -7.22
CA ILE A 362 -12.91 2.51 -6.39
C ILE A 362 -13.70 3.80 -6.25
N GLY A 363 -14.77 3.99 -7.01
CA GLY A 363 -15.73 5.10 -6.86
C GLY A 363 -17.06 4.74 -7.49
N TYR A 364 -18.11 5.49 -7.18
CA TYR A 364 -19.45 5.31 -7.76
C TYR A 364 -20.05 6.65 -8.19
N THR A 365 -20.97 6.58 -9.15
CA THR A 365 -21.82 7.69 -9.57
C THR A 365 -23.20 7.18 -9.95
N PHE A 366 -24.12 8.09 -10.22
CA PHE A 366 -25.45 7.80 -10.75
C PHE A 366 -25.54 8.34 -12.17
N PHE A 367 -25.89 7.48 -13.11
CA PHE A 367 -26.04 7.82 -14.51
C PHE A 367 -27.09 8.92 -14.69
N LYS A 368 -26.73 9.99 -15.39
CA LYS A 368 -27.54 11.19 -15.46
C LYS A 368 -27.35 11.92 -16.78
N LYS A 369 -28.44 12.39 -17.39
CA LYS A 369 -28.40 13.17 -18.66
C LYS A 369 -27.59 12.49 -19.78
N GLY A 370 -27.63 11.15 -19.84
CA GLY A 370 -26.92 10.37 -20.86
C GLY A 370 -25.41 10.22 -20.63
N GLU A 371 -24.90 10.48 -19.42
CA GLU A 371 -23.49 10.25 -19.07
C GLU A 371 -23.29 9.66 -17.67
N ALA A 372 -22.18 8.94 -17.50
CA ALA A 372 -21.61 8.58 -16.20
C ALA A 372 -20.47 9.57 -15.88
N ARG A 373 -20.65 10.37 -14.81
CA ARG A 373 -19.73 11.44 -14.41
C ARG A 373 -19.14 11.19 -13.02
N PHE A 374 -17.82 11.18 -12.92
CA PHE A 374 -17.07 11.09 -11.67
C PHE A 374 -16.23 12.36 -11.52
N GLU A 375 -16.53 13.14 -10.48
CA GLU A 375 -15.64 14.24 -10.06
C GLU A 375 -14.42 13.69 -9.34
N ASP A 376 -13.44 14.55 -9.10
CA ASP A 376 -12.32 14.32 -8.22
C ASP A 376 -11.54 13.03 -8.50
N VAL A 377 -10.96 12.90 -9.70
CA VAL A 377 -10.26 11.68 -10.13
C VAL A 377 -8.79 11.98 -10.38
N GLY A 378 -7.91 11.22 -9.72
CA GLY A 378 -6.48 11.21 -10.01
C GLY A 378 -6.17 10.43 -11.30
N GLY A 379 -5.27 10.97 -12.13
CA GLY A 379 -4.80 10.29 -13.35
C GLY A 379 -3.54 9.45 -13.12
N GLY A 380 -3.00 8.90 -14.22
CA GLY A 380 -1.81 8.03 -14.22
C GLY A 380 -2.11 6.55 -14.04
N ALA A 381 -3.36 6.13 -14.25
CA ALA A 381 -3.80 4.74 -14.11
C ALA A 381 -4.78 4.34 -15.22
N VAL A 382 -4.96 3.03 -15.41
CA VAL A 382 -5.94 2.47 -16.34
C VAL A 382 -7.23 2.14 -15.59
N PHE A 383 -8.32 2.70 -16.08
CA PHE A 383 -9.65 2.58 -15.52
C PHE A 383 -10.57 1.79 -16.44
N THR A 384 -11.66 1.27 -15.89
CA THR A 384 -12.86 0.93 -16.64
C THR A 384 -14.08 1.37 -15.86
N LEU A 385 -15.22 1.55 -16.52
CA LEU A 385 -16.51 1.60 -15.84
C LEU A 385 -17.09 0.20 -15.70
N ALA A 386 -17.82 -0.03 -14.62
CA ALA A 386 -18.55 -1.28 -14.39
C ALA A 386 -19.95 -1.02 -13.82
N ALA A 387 -20.87 -1.93 -14.12
CA ALA A 387 -22.15 -2.06 -13.43
C ALA A 387 -22.09 -3.27 -12.49
N TRP A 388 -22.85 -3.23 -11.39
CA TRP A 388 -22.87 -4.30 -10.38
C TRP A 388 -24.32 -4.72 -10.10
N ASN A 389 -24.57 -6.03 -10.12
CA ASN A 389 -25.92 -6.59 -9.96
C ASN A 389 -26.15 -7.28 -8.60
N GLY A 390 -25.27 -7.07 -7.63
CA GLY A 390 -25.33 -7.74 -6.32
C GLY A 390 -24.42 -8.96 -6.19
N LYS A 391 -23.98 -9.55 -7.32
CA LYS A 391 -23.14 -10.76 -7.34
C LYS A 391 -21.86 -10.57 -8.15
N GLU A 392 -22.00 -9.99 -9.33
CA GLU A 392 -20.91 -9.85 -10.29
C GLU A 392 -20.87 -8.42 -10.81
N TYR A 393 -19.66 -7.94 -11.12
CA TYR A 393 -19.49 -6.73 -11.89
C TYR A 393 -19.41 -7.10 -13.37
N ALA A 394 -20.01 -6.27 -14.22
CA ALA A 394 -19.84 -6.31 -15.65
C ALA A 394 -19.12 -5.03 -16.07
N ALA A 395 -17.98 -5.15 -16.75
CA ALA A 395 -17.34 -3.99 -17.36
C ALA A 395 -18.26 -3.42 -18.44
N VAL A 396 -18.52 -2.11 -18.36
CA VAL A 396 -19.46 -1.42 -19.26
C VAL A 396 -18.79 -0.34 -20.10
N SER A 397 -17.47 -0.21 -20.03
CA SER A 397 -16.69 0.59 -20.98
C SER A 397 -15.49 -0.22 -21.46
N SER A 398 -14.86 0.22 -22.55
CA SER A 398 -13.47 -0.21 -22.81
C SER A 398 -12.55 0.38 -21.73
N PRO A 399 -11.42 -0.29 -21.39
CA PRO A 399 -10.43 0.28 -20.50
C PRO A 399 -9.88 1.57 -21.09
N PHE A 400 -9.54 2.52 -20.24
CA PHE A 400 -8.99 3.80 -20.65
C PHE A 400 -7.92 4.29 -19.69
N LEU A 401 -6.87 4.87 -20.24
CA LEU A 401 -5.88 5.63 -19.48
C LEU A 401 -6.43 7.04 -19.26
N LEU A 402 -6.45 7.50 -18.01
CA LEU A 402 -6.59 8.92 -17.67
C LEU A 402 -5.18 9.49 -17.47
N GLU A 403 -4.74 10.39 -18.33
CA GLU A 403 -3.40 10.98 -18.24
C GLU A 403 -3.27 11.88 -16.99
N ARG A 404 -2.20 11.68 -16.21
CA ARG A 404 -1.98 12.40 -14.94
C ARG A 404 -1.90 13.92 -15.10
N GLU A 405 -1.17 14.38 -16.12
CA GLU A 405 -0.85 15.81 -16.28
C GLU A 405 -1.90 16.60 -17.07
N THR A 406 -2.69 15.93 -17.92
CA THR A 406 -3.59 16.60 -18.87
C THR A 406 -5.07 16.29 -18.64
N GLY A 407 -5.38 15.24 -17.89
CA GLY A 407 -6.75 14.74 -17.73
C GLY A 407 -7.34 14.13 -19.01
N LYS A 408 -6.54 13.94 -20.06
CA LYS A 408 -7.01 13.34 -21.31
C LYS A 408 -7.31 11.86 -21.11
N ILE A 409 -8.42 11.42 -21.67
CA ILE A 409 -8.85 10.03 -21.69
C ILE A 409 -8.42 9.40 -23.01
N ARG A 410 -7.67 8.28 -22.93
CA ARG A 410 -7.31 7.46 -24.08
C ARG A 410 -7.81 6.03 -23.87
N PHE A 411 -8.75 5.60 -24.69
CA PHE A 411 -9.24 4.22 -24.68
C PHE A 411 -8.16 3.25 -25.17
N ILE A 412 -8.12 2.07 -24.57
CA ILE A 412 -7.21 0.97 -24.89
C ILE A 412 -8.07 -0.15 -25.46
N VAL A 413 -8.01 -0.31 -26.78
CA VAL A 413 -8.86 -1.23 -27.53
C VAL A 413 -7.97 -2.07 -28.46
N PRO A 414 -8.13 -3.40 -28.47
CA PRO A 414 -7.36 -4.26 -29.38
C PRO A 414 -7.72 -3.94 -30.84
N GLU A 415 -6.68 -3.76 -31.65
CA GLU A 415 -6.78 -3.64 -33.10
C GLU A 415 -6.85 -5.02 -33.75
N ALA A 416 -7.23 -5.09 -35.04
CA ALA A 416 -7.29 -6.36 -35.77
C ALA A 416 -5.89 -6.92 -36.08
N GLU A 417 -4.89 -6.05 -36.22
CA GLU A 417 -3.52 -6.44 -36.53
C GLU A 417 -2.83 -7.08 -35.32
N LYS A 418 -2.02 -8.10 -35.57
CA LYS A 418 -1.23 -8.79 -34.55
C LYS A 418 0.23 -8.36 -34.62
N GLN A 419 0.90 -8.44 -33.47
CA GLN A 419 2.32 -8.22 -33.30
C GLN A 419 2.94 -9.35 -32.47
N GLU A 420 4.24 -9.55 -32.65
CA GLU A 420 5.03 -10.41 -31.76
C GLU A 420 5.27 -9.68 -30.43
N LEU A 421 5.05 -10.38 -29.33
CA LEU A 421 5.25 -9.89 -27.97
C LEU A 421 6.37 -10.69 -27.32
N VAL A 422 7.54 -10.08 -27.16
CA VAL A 422 8.63 -10.67 -26.38
C VAL A 422 8.54 -10.14 -24.95
N LEU A 423 8.12 -11.00 -24.03
CA LEU A 423 7.83 -10.64 -22.64
C LEU A 423 8.96 -11.13 -21.73
N TYR A 424 9.36 -10.28 -20.78
CA TYR A 424 10.49 -10.53 -19.87
C TYR A 424 10.07 -10.49 -18.39
N ARG A 425 8.86 -10.03 -18.06
CA ARG A 425 8.37 -9.95 -16.68
C ARG A 425 6.85 -9.98 -16.58
N LYS A 426 6.33 -10.30 -15.39
CA LYS A 426 4.88 -10.36 -15.10
C LYS A 426 4.30 -9.08 -14.47
N CYS A 427 5.13 -8.22 -13.89
CA CYS A 427 4.71 -6.93 -13.35
C CYS A 427 5.80 -5.86 -13.48
N HIS A 428 5.42 -4.59 -13.29
CA HIS A 428 6.40 -3.53 -13.10
C HIS A 428 7.22 -3.74 -11.82
N LEU A 429 8.32 -3.02 -11.76
CA LEU A 429 9.36 -3.27 -10.79
C LEU A 429 9.20 -2.44 -9.50
N THR A 430 8.06 -1.94 -9.03
CA THR A 430 8.01 -0.84 -8.02
C THR A 430 8.98 -0.93 -6.82
N LEU A 431 9.16 -2.09 -6.18
CA LEU A 431 10.22 -2.30 -5.17
C LEU A 431 11.60 -2.59 -5.82
N SER A 432 11.63 -3.42 -6.86
CA SER A 432 12.80 -3.66 -7.72
C SER A 432 13.28 -2.47 -8.58
N VAL A 433 12.62 -1.31 -8.60
CA VAL A 433 13.16 -0.06 -9.15
C VAL A 433 14.28 0.37 -8.22
N LEU A 434 14.07 0.27 -6.90
CA LEU A 434 15.14 0.51 -5.92
C LEU A 434 16.28 -0.50 -6.05
N PHE A 435 16.02 -1.77 -6.38
CA PHE A 435 17.10 -2.79 -6.50
C PHE A 435 17.79 -2.81 -7.87
N ASN A 436 17.05 -2.67 -8.97
CA ASN A 436 17.64 -2.71 -10.30
C ASN A 436 18.34 -1.38 -10.63
N ASP A 437 17.81 -0.24 -10.15
CA ASP A 437 18.48 1.06 -10.35
C ASP A 437 19.78 1.15 -9.56
N ARG A 438 19.95 0.35 -8.48
CA ARG A 438 21.24 0.20 -7.76
C ARG A 438 22.34 -0.43 -8.61
N MET A 439 22.02 -1.04 -9.76
CA MET A 439 23.06 -1.45 -10.70
C MET A 439 23.51 -0.31 -11.62
N ILE A 440 22.72 0.76 -11.77
CA ILE A 440 23.07 1.91 -12.61
C ILE A 440 24.31 2.60 -12.02
N GLY A 441 25.28 2.89 -12.89
CA GLY A 441 26.58 3.43 -12.51
C GLY A 441 27.59 2.36 -12.07
N GLY A 442 27.15 1.13 -11.81
CA GLY A 442 28.03 0.00 -11.55
C GLY A 442 28.92 -0.33 -12.75
N VAL A 443 30.10 -0.86 -12.46
CA VAL A 443 31.13 -1.14 -13.47
C VAL A 443 31.63 -2.57 -13.42
N VAL A 444 31.95 -3.13 -14.59
CA VAL A 444 32.78 -4.34 -14.69
C VAL A 444 34.20 -3.92 -14.98
N GLU A 445 35.13 -4.40 -14.18
CA GLU A 445 36.54 -4.02 -14.22
C GLU A 445 37.44 -5.24 -14.37
N GLY A 446 38.52 -5.12 -15.16
CA GLY A 446 39.57 -6.13 -15.31
C GLY A 446 40.92 -5.62 -14.79
N SER A 447 41.70 -6.50 -14.17
CA SER A 447 43.01 -6.19 -13.58
C SER A 447 43.96 -7.40 -13.60
N ASP A 448 45.26 -7.13 -13.61
CA ASP A 448 46.31 -8.14 -13.36
C ASP A 448 46.80 -8.13 -11.90
N ARG A 449 46.26 -7.22 -11.09
CA ARG A 449 46.52 -7.11 -9.64
C ARG A 449 45.25 -7.36 -8.85
N ALA A 450 45.35 -8.19 -7.81
CA ALA A 450 44.24 -8.53 -6.91
C ALA A 450 43.65 -7.32 -6.16
N ASP A 451 44.45 -6.26 -5.95
CA ASP A 451 44.01 -5.02 -5.31
C ASP A 451 43.22 -4.07 -6.23
N PHE A 452 43.13 -4.39 -7.53
CA PHE A 452 42.51 -3.53 -8.54
C PHE A 452 43.05 -2.08 -8.54
N GLY A 453 44.31 -1.90 -8.12
CA GLY A 453 45.00 -0.61 -8.10
C GLY A 453 45.30 -0.07 -9.52
N TRP A 454 45.51 -0.98 -10.47
CA TRP A 454 45.56 -0.69 -11.91
C TRP A 454 44.56 -1.58 -12.63
N LYS A 455 43.49 -0.95 -13.11
CA LYS A 455 42.33 -1.64 -13.66
C LYS A 455 41.82 -0.92 -14.90
N ASP A 456 41.19 -1.69 -15.78
CA ASP A 456 40.48 -1.19 -16.94
C ASP A 456 38.97 -1.33 -16.69
N THR A 457 38.19 -0.29 -16.95
CA THR A 457 36.72 -0.37 -16.93
C THR A 457 36.23 -0.91 -18.26
N LEU A 458 35.63 -2.10 -18.23
CA LEU A 458 35.23 -2.86 -19.41
C LEU A 458 33.75 -2.68 -19.75
N LEU A 459 32.93 -2.40 -18.73
CA LEU A 459 31.51 -2.09 -18.87
C LEU A 459 31.12 -1.03 -17.83
N LEU A 460 30.28 -0.08 -18.25
CA LEU A 460 29.52 0.81 -17.39
C LEU A 460 28.04 0.51 -17.59
N ILE A 461 27.34 0.14 -16.52
CA ILE A 461 25.89 -0.09 -16.55
C ILE A 461 25.22 1.29 -16.53
N LYS A 462 24.57 1.65 -17.64
CA LYS A 462 23.91 2.96 -17.81
C LYS A 462 22.40 2.91 -17.60
N GLU A 463 21.83 1.73 -17.68
CA GLU A 463 20.39 1.48 -17.59
C GLU A 463 20.15 0.26 -16.72
N ALA A 464 19.05 0.26 -15.97
CA ALA A 464 18.64 -0.89 -15.18
C ALA A 464 18.39 -2.13 -16.06
N PRO A 465 18.82 -3.33 -15.63
CA PRO A 465 18.55 -4.57 -16.35
C PRO A 465 17.06 -4.77 -16.66
N TYR A 466 16.75 -5.05 -17.93
CA TYR A 466 15.35 -5.22 -18.39
C TYR A 466 14.86 -6.67 -18.35
N ARG A 467 15.77 -7.65 -18.20
CA ARG A 467 15.49 -9.09 -18.18
C ARG A 467 16.31 -9.76 -17.07
N LEU A 468 15.98 -11.02 -16.77
CA LEU A 468 16.65 -11.79 -15.72
C LEU A 468 18.16 -11.87 -16.00
N TYR A 469 18.55 -12.38 -17.18
CA TYR A 469 19.96 -12.50 -17.55
C TYR A 469 20.34 -11.45 -18.60
N THR A 470 21.00 -10.38 -18.17
CA THR A 470 21.47 -9.32 -19.07
C THR A 470 22.83 -9.69 -19.66
N VAL A 471 22.91 -9.70 -20.99
CA VAL A 471 24.14 -10.03 -21.73
C VAL A 471 24.82 -8.73 -22.18
N ALA A 472 26.05 -8.51 -21.73
CA ALA A 472 26.89 -7.41 -22.19
C ALA A 472 28.12 -7.95 -22.94
N ARG A 473 28.36 -7.39 -24.12
CA ARG A 473 29.60 -7.64 -24.88
C ARG A 473 30.66 -6.64 -24.43
N LEU A 474 31.83 -7.16 -24.07
CA LEU A 474 32.98 -6.35 -23.69
C LEU A 474 33.81 -6.04 -24.94
N LYS A 475 34.37 -4.83 -24.98
CA LYS A 475 35.28 -4.38 -26.04
C LYS A 475 36.69 -4.25 -25.47
N SER A 476 37.32 -5.38 -25.18
CA SER A 476 38.73 -5.45 -24.81
C SER A 476 39.37 -6.69 -25.42
N ASP A 477 40.55 -6.50 -25.98
CA ASP A 477 41.43 -7.55 -26.52
C ASP A 477 42.48 -8.03 -25.50
N LYS A 478 42.55 -7.37 -24.34
CA LYS A 478 43.50 -7.67 -23.27
C LYS A 478 42.99 -8.80 -22.36
N PRO A 479 43.84 -9.79 -22.02
CA PRO A 479 43.50 -10.78 -21.00
C PRO A 479 43.67 -10.20 -19.58
N TYR A 480 42.83 -10.62 -18.65
CA TYR A 480 42.89 -10.23 -17.24
C TYR A 480 42.86 -11.47 -16.35
N ARG A 481 43.68 -11.47 -15.28
CA ARG A 481 43.60 -12.51 -14.25
C ARG A 481 42.45 -12.28 -13.27
N TYR A 482 42.17 -11.03 -12.94
CA TYR A 482 41.13 -10.63 -11.99
C TYR A 482 40.05 -9.84 -12.70
N MET A 483 38.78 -10.22 -12.50
CA MET A 483 37.64 -9.44 -12.96
C MET A 483 36.59 -9.30 -11.89
N ARG A 484 35.90 -8.16 -11.84
CA ARG A 484 34.86 -7.89 -10.84
C ARG A 484 33.75 -7.03 -11.38
N TYR A 485 32.60 -7.13 -10.73
CA TYR A 485 31.59 -6.08 -10.69
C TYR A 485 31.77 -5.24 -9.43
N LYS A 486 31.80 -3.91 -9.58
CA LYS A 486 31.79 -2.94 -8.49
C LYS A 486 30.52 -2.09 -8.59
N GLY A 487 29.75 -2.05 -7.51
CA GLY A 487 28.57 -1.18 -7.41
C GLY A 487 28.95 0.31 -7.39
N ALA A 488 28.04 1.16 -7.84
CA ALA A 488 28.17 2.60 -7.64
C ALA A 488 28.01 2.97 -6.16
N ASP A 489 28.50 4.15 -5.79
CA ASP A 489 28.29 4.71 -4.46
C ASP A 489 26.77 4.94 -4.22
N GLY A 490 26.31 4.71 -2.99
CA GLY A 490 24.91 4.77 -2.57
C GLY A 490 24.09 3.53 -2.94
N CYS A 491 24.68 2.53 -3.59
CA CYS A 491 23.93 1.45 -4.24
C CYS A 491 24.06 0.08 -3.59
N PHE A 492 24.87 -0.08 -2.52
CA PHE A 492 24.99 -1.34 -1.77
C PHE A 492 25.41 -2.55 -2.64
N CYS A 493 26.03 -2.31 -3.80
CA CYS A 493 26.53 -3.32 -4.75
C CYS A 493 25.57 -4.48 -5.04
N ASN A 494 24.28 -4.19 -5.24
CA ASN A 494 23.28 -5.24 -5.47
C ASN A 494 23.53 -5.98 -6.80
N ILE A 495 23.66 -7.31 -6.73
CA ILE A 495 23.77 -8.21 -7.87
C ILE A 495 23.37 -9.64 -7.45
N SER A 496 22.61 -10.33 -8.28
CA SER A 496 22.21 -11.72 -8.04
C SER A 496 23.15 -12.72 -8.65
N GLU A 497 23.58 -12.50 -9.89
CA GLU A 497 24.48 -13.42 -10.59
C GLU A 497 25.45 -12.61 -11.46
N LEU A 498 26.67 -13.12 -11.60
CA LEU A 498 27.73 -12.59 -12.44
C LEU A 498 28.49 -13.76 -13.09
N ALA A 499 28.60 -13.74 -14.40
CA ALA A 499 29.31 -14.76 -15.15
C ALA A 499 30.14 -14.13 -16.28
N PHE A 500 31.36 -14.63 -16.43
CA PHE A 500 32.33 -14.19 -17.44
C PHE A 500 32.54 -15.28 -18.48
N TYR A 501 32.64 -14.92 -19.75
CA TYR A 501 32.79 -15.86 -20.86
C TYR A 501 33.90 -15.42 -21.80
N GLU A 502 34.73 -16.36 -22.24
CA GLU A 502 35.80 -16.09 -23.19
C GLU A 502 35.25 -15.60 -24.52
N ASN A 503 34.24 -16.29 -25.06
CA ASN A 503 33.62 -15.93 -26.33
C ASN A 503 32.14 -15.57 -26.16
N THR A 504 31.64 -14.74 -27.08
CA THR A 504 30.23 -14.33 -27.09
C THR A 504 29.23 -15.48 -27.30
N GLU A 505 29.62 -16.57 -27.95
CA GLU A 505 28.77 -17.74 -28.21
C GLU A 505 28.82 -18.82 -27.10
N ASP A 506 29.75 -18.71 -26.14
CA ASP A 506 29.96 -19.76 -25.13
C ASP A 506 28.77 -19.90 -24.18
N THR A 507 28.39 -21.13 -23.83
CA THR A 507 27.31 -21.38 -22.86
C THR A 507 27.82 -21.74 -21.48
N ILE A 508 29.12 -21.97 -21.33
CA ILE A 508 29.79 -22.33 -20.07
C ILE A 508 30.65 -21.13 -19.63
N PRO A 509 30.48 -20.60 -18.41
CA PRO A 509 31.28 -19.48 -17.93
C PRO A 509 32.70 -19.93 -17.53
N LEU A 510 33.58 -18.95 -17.37
CA LEU A 510 34.87 -19.12 -16.69
C LEU A 510 34.65 -19.35 -15.19
N TYR A 511 35.58 -20.10 -14.59
CA TYR A 511 35.59 -20.42 -13.18
C TYR A 511 36.94 -20.05 -12.55
N GLY A 512 36.92 -19.79 -11.25
CA GLY A 512 38.07 -19.34 -10.49
C GLY A 512 37.72 -19.18 -9.00
N GLU A 513 38.62 -18.60 -8.23
CA GLU A 513 38.36 -18.26 -6.83
C GLU A 513 37.48 -17.01 -6.77
N ILE A 514 36.33 -17.11 -6.09
CA ILE A 514 35.43 -15.97 -5.90
C ILE A 514 36.05 -15.02 -4.87
N ILE A 515 36.12 -13.75 -5.21
CA ILE A 515 36.73 -12.69 -4.40
C ILE A 515 35.76 -11.51 -4.29
N GLY A 516 35.78 -10.79 -3.17
CA GLY A 516 34.87 -9.67 -2.96
C GLY A 516 35.03 -9.00 -1.61
N THR A 517 34.21 -7.98 -1.38
CA THR A 517 34.10 -7.34 -0.07
C THR A 517 33.16 -8.15 0.82
N PRO A 518 33.61 -8.60 2.01
CA PRO A 518 32.77 -9.33 2.95
C PRO A 518 31.76 -8.41 3.64
N GLY A 519 30.65 -8.99 4.09
CA GLY A 519 29.62 -8.34 4.89
C GLY A 519 28.37 -8.03 4.09
N SER A 520 27.23 -8.47 4.60
CA SER A 520 25.92 -8.14 4.06
C SER A 520 25.04 -7.45 5.09
N PHE A 521 23.96 -6.83 4.62
CA PHE A 521 22.90 -6.38 5.51
C PHE A 521 22.24 -7.58 6.22
N GLU A 522 21.68 -7.35 7.42
CA GLU A 522 20.97 -8.33 8.27
C GLU A 522 21.79 -9.53 8.81
N ASP A 523 21.59 -10.72 8.24
CA ASP A 523 21.92 -12.02 8.83
C ASP A 523 23.03 -12.78 8.09
N ASN A 524 23.84 -12.08 7.31
CA ASN A 524 24.93 -12.61 6.48
C ASN A 524 24.48 -13.61 5.39
N THR A 525 23.18 -13.65 5.04
CA THR A 525 22.69 -14.50 3.94
C THR A 525 22.88 -13.88 2.56
N HIS A 526 23.32 -12.63 2.48
CA HIS A 526 23.45 -11.84 1.25
C HIS A 526 24.92 -11.48 0.93
N GLU A 527 25.84 -12.42 1.08
CA GLU A 527 27.28 -12.22 0.89
C GLU A 527 27.70 -12.13 -0.59
N TYR A 528 28.93 -11.66 -0.84
CA TYR A 528 29.46 -11.48 -2.20
C TYR A 528 29.53 -12.78 -3.02
N LEU A 529 29.58 -13.93 -2.35
CA LEU A 529 29.56 -15.27 -2.94
C LEU A 529 28.24 -15.58 -3.66
N ASN A 530 27.14 -14.97 -3.24
CA ASN A 530 25.82 -15.21 -3.82
C ASN A 530 25.76 -14.80 -5.30
N ALA A 531 26.65 -13.90 -5.75
CA ALA A 531 26.74 -13.52 -7.15
C ALA A 531 27.24 -14.64 -8.08
N PHE A 532 27.60 -15.81 -7.54
CA PHE A 532 28.17 -16.93 -8.27
C PHE A 532 27.61 -18.28 -7.80
N ASP A 533 26.48 -18.31 -7.10
CA ASP A 533 25.90 -19.54 -6.53
C ASP A 533 24.97 -20.27 -7.52
N GLY A 534 24.70 -19.67 -8.69
CA GLY A 534 23.85 -20.26 -9.72
C GLY A 534 22.35 -20.04 -9.47
N ASN A 535 21.98 -19.27 -8.45
CA ASN A 535 20.61 -19.00 -8.06
C ASN A 535 20.27 -17.51 -8.29
N PRO A 536 19.48 -17.17 -9.31
CA PRO A 536 19.13 -15.77 -9.58
C PRO A 536 18.21 -15.14 -8.51
N ASP A 537 17.74 -15.91 -7.52
CA ASP A 537 16.86 -15.45 -6.44
C ASP A 537 17.64 -15.12 -5.15
N THR A 538 18.91 -15.49 -5.06
CA THR A 538 19.85 -14.99 -4.04
C THR A 538 20.57 -13.77 -4.60
N SER A 539 21.12 -12.94 -3.71
CA SER A 539 21.85 -11.74 -4.12
C SER A 539 22.88 -11.30 -3.11
N PHE A 540 23.93 -10.64 -3.61
CA PHE A 540 24.82 -9.82 -2.79
C PHE A 540 24.12 -8.50 -2.44
N ASP A 541 24.15 -8.11 -1.16
CA ASP A 541 23.68 -6.82 -0.67
C ASP A 541 24.67 -6.29 0.38
N TYR A 542 25.60 -5.45 -0.09
CA TYR A 542 26.73 -5.03 0.72
C TYR A 542 26.27 -4.23 1.94
N ILE A 543 26.91 -4.47 3.08
CA ILE A 543 26.53 -3.84 4.36
C ILE A 543 26.63 -2.30 4.36
N HIS A 544 27.44 -1.73 3.47
CA HIS A 544 27.60 -0.28 3.35
C HIS A 544 27.07 0.22 1.99
N PRO A 545 26.61 1.48 1.92
CA PRO A 545 26.13 2.07 0.67
C PRO A 545 27.20 2.11 -0.42
N ASP A 546 28.47 2.22 -0.04
CA ASP A 546 29.61 2.47 -0.94
C ASP A 546 30.65 1.36 -0.84
N GLY A 547 31.44 1.16 -1.90
CA GLY A 547 32.67 0.35 -1.84
C GLY A 547 32.50 -1.15 -2.02
N GLY A 548 31.28 -1.67 -2.11
CA GLY A 548 31.00 -3.08 -2.34
C GLY A 548 31.43 -3.55 -3.74
N TRP A 549 32.00 -4.76 -3.83
CA TRP A 549 32.30 -5.44 -5.09
C TRP A 549 32.39 -6.96 -4.94
N THR A 550 32.16 -7.67 -6.05
CA THR A 550 32.29 -9.14 -6.15
C THR A 550 32.89 -9.51 -7.50
N GLY A 551 33.69 -10.57 -7.55
CA GLY A 551 34.50 -10.91 -8.70
C GLY A 551 35.18 -12.26 -8.60
N MET A 552 36.15 -12.50 -9.48
CA MET A 552 36.82 -13.77 -9.65
C MET A 552 38.32 -13.57 -9.91
N ASP A 553 39.17 -14.35 -9.24
CA ASP A 553 40.54 -14.65 -9.65
C ASP A 553 40.52 -15.93 -10.49
N PHE A 554 40.78 -15.81 -11.78
CA PHE A 554 40.79 -16.97 -12.68
C PHE A 554 42.04 -17.85 -12.50
N GLY A 555 43.02 -17.45 -11.69
CA GLY A 555 44.30 -18.13 -11.51
C GLY A 555 45.31 -17.85 -12.65
N SER A 556 44.82 -17.63 -13.87
CA SER A 556 45.59 -17.19 -15.04
C SER A 556 44.86 -16.08 -15.81
N PRO A 557 45.55 -15.27 -16.62
CA PRO A 557 44.88 -14.26 -17.45
C PRO A 557 43.97 -14.88 -18.52
N HIS A 558 42.70 -14.45 -18.58
CA HIS A 558 41.74 -14.82 -19.63
C HIS A 558 41.23 -13.58 -20.37
N ARG A 559 41.02 -13.70 -21.68
CA ARG A 559 40.31 -12.68 -22.46
C ARG A 559 38.81 -12.96 -22.34
N VAL A 560 38.06 -11.97 -21.90
CA VAL A 560 36.61 -12.07 -21.69
C VAL A 560 35.88 -11.16 -22.66
N GLU A 561 35.05 -11.76 -23.53
CA GLU A 561 34.25 -11.02 -24.50
C GLU A 561 32.80 -10.79 -24.07
N LYS A 562 32.31 -11.56 -23.10
CA LYS A 562 30.91 -11.50 -22.66
C LYS A 562 30.80 -11.60 -21.15
N VAL A 563 29.92 -10.77 -20.61
CA VAL A 563 29.46 -10.82 -19.22
C VAL A 563 27.96 -11.06 -19.24
N VAL A 564 27.51 -11.96 -18.37
CA VAL A 564 26.09 -12.13 -18.06
C VAL A 564 25.89 -11.74 -16.60
N TYR A 565 24.89 -10.92 -16.34
CA TYR A 565 24.59 -10.48 -14.98
C TYR A 565 23.09 -10.38 -14.73
N THR A 566 22.71 -10.61 -13.48
CA THR A 566 21.32 -10.61 -13.00
C THR A 566 21.17 -9.58 -11.89
N PRO A 567 20.17 -8.69 -11.94
CA PRO A 567 19.90 -7.78 -10.84
C PRO A 567 19.29 -8.53 -9.66
N ARG A 568 19.47 -8.00 -8.44
CA ARG A 568 18.65 -8.40 -7.31
C ARG A 568 17.18 -8.21 -7.66
N ASN A 569 16.36 -9.24 -7.44
CA ASN A 569 14.99 -9.24 -7.90
C ASN A 569 14.06 -10.02 -6.95
N GLU A 570 12.75 -9.83 -7.15
CA GLU A 570 11.69 -10.45 -6.34
C GLU A 570 10.91 -11.53 -7.13
N VAL A 571 11.61 -12.28 -7.99
CA VAL A 571 11.01 -13.39 -8.78
C VAL A 571 9.88 -12.92 -9.73
N ASN A 572 10.04 -11.71 -10.27
CA ASN A 572 9.06 -11.05 -11.15
C ASN A 572 9.40 -11.16 -12.65
N PHE A 573 10.59 -11.65 -12.99
CA PHE A 573 10.97 -11.95 -14.37
C PHE A 573 10.30 -13.23 -14.89
N ILE A 574 10.54 -13.54 -16.17
CA ILE A 574 10.22 -14.87 -16.72
C ILE A 574 11.30 -15.85 -16.30
N TYR A 575 10.86 -17.01 -15.81
CA TYR A 575 11.75 -18.10 -15.40
C TYR A 575 11.48 -19.31 -16.27
N LYS A 576 12.56 -19.92 -16.74
CA LYS A 576 12.51 -21.19 -17.46
C LYS A 576 11.80 -22.26 -16.61
N GLY A 577 10.91 -23.02 -17.23
CA GLY A 577 10.15 -24.09 -16.57
C GLY A 577 8.89 -23.62 -15.83
N ASN A 578 8.60 -22.32 -15.79
CA ASN A 578 7.33 -21.81 -15.31
C ASN A 578 6.27 -21.79 -16.42
N LEU A 579 5.02 -22.07 -16.05
CA LEU A 579 3.85 -22.07 -16.93
C LEU A 579 3.20 -20.70 -16.90
N TYR A 580 3.16 -20.02 -18.05
CA TYR A 580 2.54 -18.72 -18.19
C TYR A 580 1.27 -18.78 -19.06
N GLU A 581 0.36 -17.84 -18.85
CA GLU A 581 -0.81 -17.60 -19.69
C GLU A 581 -0.96 -16.11 -19.97
N LEU A 582 -0.95 -15.73 -21.24
CA LEU A 582 -1.19 -14.35 -21.64
C LEU A 582 -2.68 -14.13 -21.87
N PHE A 583 -3.22 -13.07 -21.28
CA PHE A 583 -4.57 -12.59 -21.52
C PHE A 583 -4.52 -11.22 -22.22
N TYR A 584 -5.54 -10.94 -23.04
CA TYR A 584 -5.81 -9.59 -23.52
C TYR A 584 -7.27 -9.20 -23.21
N TRP A 585 -7.50 -7.92 -22.96
CA TRP A 585 -8.85 -7.40 -22.76
C TRP A 585 -9.53 -7.13 -24.11
N GLY A 586 -10.72 -7.71 -24.32
CA GLY A 586 -11.50 -7.51 -25.54
C GLY A 586 -12.92 -8.04 -25.39
N GLY A 587 -13.90 -7.39 -26.02
CA GLY A 587 -15.30 -7.80 -25.95
C GLY A 587 -15.87 -7.84 -24.51
N GLY A 588 -15.42 -6.93 -23.64
CA GLY A 588 -15.88 -6.82 -22.26
C GLY A 588 -15.34 -7.86 -21.28
N LYS A 589 -14.32 -8.65 -21.66
CA LYS A 589 -13.71 -9.68 -20.81
C LYS A 589 -12.22 -9.88 -21.08
N TRP A 590 -11.55 -10.57 -20.16
CA TRP A 590 -10.21 -11.12 -20.39
C TRP A 590 -10.30 -12.37 -21.27
N ASN A 591 -9.57 -12.38 -22.38
CA ASN A 591 -9.49 -13.51 -23.31
C ASN A 591 -8.08 -14.09 -23.27
N SER A 592 -7.97 -15.40 -23.12
CA SER A 592 -6.68 -16.10 -23.16
C SER A 592 -6.13 -16.12 -24.59
N VAL A 593 -4.87 -15.72 -24.75
CA VAL A 593 -4.08 -15.92 -25.97
C VAL A 593 -3.53 -17.35 -26.04
N GLY A 594 -3.28 -17.96 -24.87
CA GLY A 594 -2.79 -19.33 -24.74
C GLY A 594 -1.84 -19.49 -23.56
N ARG A 595 -1.58 -20.77 -23.22
CA ARG A 595 -0.61 -21.16 -22.19
C ARG A 595 0.68 -21.61 -22.83
N GLN A 596 1.81 -21.26 -22.22
CA GLN A 596 3.13 -21.66 -22.67
C GLN A 596 4.07 -21.88 -21.48
N MET A 597 4.87 -22.94 -21.58
CA MET A 597 6.01 -23.15 -20.67
C MET A 597 7.18 -22.30 -21.16
N ALA A 598 7.74 -21.47 -20.28
CA ALA A 598 8.94 -20.70 -20.64
C ALA A 598 10.13 -21.64 -20.81
N VAL A 599 10.87 -21.50 -21.91
CA VAL A 599 12.09 -22.28 -22.21
C VAL A 599 13.37 -21.50 -21.95
N SER A 600 13.24 -20.19 -21.68
CA SER A 600 14.29 -19.21 -21.39
C SER A 600 13.77 -18.18 -20.37
N ASP A 601 14.54 -17.12 -20.10
CA ASP A 601 14.14 -15.95 -19.31
C ASP A 601 13.28 -14.94 -20.09
N SER A 602 12.58 -15.43 -21.11
CA SER A 602 11.62 -14.68 -21.92
C SER A 602 10.57 -15.62 -22.47
N ILE A 603 9.44 -15.06 -22.89
CA ILE A 603 8.37 -15.80 -23.53
C ILE A 603 7.77 -15.00 -24.68
N VAL A 604 7.39 -15.69 -25.76
CA VAL A 604 6.94 -15.05 -27.01
C VAL A 604 5.50 -15.43 -27.32
N TYR A 605 4.66 -14.40 -27.47
CA TYR A 605 3.26 -14.55 -27.87
C TYR A 605 2.96 -13.76 -29.14
N SER A 606 1.89 -14.12 -29.84
CA SER A 606 1.28 -13.28 -30.89
C SER A 606 0.03 -12.63 -30.33
N GLY A 607 0.07 -11.31 -30.10
CA GLY A 607 -1.03 -10.54 -29.50
C GLY A 607 -1.48 -9.39 -30.39
N PHE A 608 -2.64 -8.81 -30.08
CA PHE A 608 -3.20 -7.70 -30.86
C PHE A 608 -2.48 -6.37 -30.59
N GLN A 609 -2.31 -5.53 -31.62
CA GLN A 609 -1.84 -4.16 -31.43
C GLN A 609 -2.87 -3.35 -30.62
N GLY A 610 -2.41 -2.34 -29.87
CA GLY A 610 -3.27 -1.47 -29.05
C GLY A 610 -3.96 -2.13 -27.84
N ALA A 611 -3.79 -3.44 -27.63
CA ALA A 611 -4.47 -4.18 -26.58
C ALA A 611 -3.88 -3.98 -25.17
N LEU A 612 -4.74 -4.08 -24.16
CA LEU A 612 -4.34 -4.22 -22.76
C LEU A 612 -4.11 -5.70 -22.45
N PHE A 613 -2.93 -6.04 -21.94
CA PHE A 613 -2.51 -7.41 -21.66
C PHE A 613 -2.38 -7.67 -20.17
N TYR A 614 -2.40 -8.95 -19.79
CA TYR A 614 -2.08 -9.44 -18.46
C TYR A 614 -1.35 -10.78 -18.57
N LEU A 615 -0.19 -10.93 -17.94
CA LEU A 615 0.57 -12.18 -17.98
C LEU A 615 0.48 -12.88 -16.62
N LYS A 616 -0.20 -14.03 -16.59
CA LYS A 616 -0.34 -14.85 -15.40
C LYS A 616 0.75 -15.92 -15.34
N ASN A 617 1.39 -16.11 -14.19
CA ASN A 617 2.22 -17.26 -13.88
C ASN A 617 1.40 -18.27 -13.06
N HIS A 618 1.24 -19.49 -13.58
CA HIS A 618 0.52 -20.58 -12.93
C HIS A 618 1.41 -21.45 -12.04
N THR A 619 2.73 -21.24 -12.08
CA THR A 619 3.71 -22.03 -11.29
C THR A 619 4.09 -21.35 -9.99
N ALA A 620 4.48 -20.07 -10.03
CA ALA A 620 5.07 -19.38 -8.87
C ALA A 620 4.82 -17.86 -8.86
N GLY A 621 4.97 -17.26 -7.68
CA GLY A 621 4.78 -15.82 -7.46
C GLY A 621 3.31 -15.39 -7.56
N LYS A 622 3.02 -14.20 -7.02
CA LYS A 622 1.66 -13.63 -7.09
C LYS A 622 1.65 -12.21 -7.67
N ASP A 623 2.79 -11.58 -7.89
CA ASP A 623 2.82 -10.20 -8.38
C ASP A 623 2.72 -10.16 -9.91
N GLU A 624 1.64 -9.57 -10.41
CA GLU A 624 1.25 -9.61 -11.81
C GLU A 624 0.47 -8.33 -12.12
N ARG A 625 0.79 -7.63 -13.21
CA ARG A 625 0.12 -6.39 -13.56
C ARG A 625 -0.30 -6.34 -15.01
N ILE A 626 -1.32 -5.51 -15.27
CA ILE A 626 -1.75 -5.19 -16.62
C ILE A 626 -0.66 -4.37 -17.32
N PHE A 627 -0.55 -4.50 -18.64
CA PHE A 627 0.41 -3.73 -19.43
C PHE A 627 -0.08 -3.49 -20.86
N GLU A 628 0.37 -2.40 -21.46
CA GLU A 628 0.38 -2.23 -22.92
C GLU A 628 1.73 -2.68 -23.47
N TYR A 629 1.79 -3.10 -24.74
CA TYR A 629 3.05 -3.37 -25.43
C TYR A 629 3.31 -2.30 -26.48
N LYS A 630 4.38 -1.53 -26.31
CA LYS A 630 4.76 -0.39 -27.16
C LYS A 630 6.26 -0.40 -27.39
N ASP A 631 6.67 -0.13 -28.64
CA ASP A 631 8.08 -0.04 -29.04
C ASP A 631 8.93 -1.24 -28.58
N GLY A 632 8.37 -2.45 -28.65
CA GLY A 632 9.03 -3.69 -28.25
C GLY A 632 9.14 -3.91 -26.72
N LYS A 633 8.47 -3.09 -25.90
CA LYS A 633 8.55 -3.13 -24.43
C LYS A 633 7.17 -3.20 -23.77
N GLN A 634 7.14 -3.87 -22.62
CA GLN A 634 5.99 -3.87 -21.71
C GLN A 634 5.94 -2.52 -20.95
N ILE A 635 4.81 -1.83 -21.06
CA ILE A 635 4.47 -0.61 -20.31
C ILE A 635 3.36 -0.98 -19.32
N PHE A 636 3.75 -1.16 -18.07
CA PHE A 636 2.85 -1.60 -17.02
C PHE A 636 2.00 -0.47 -16.46
N TRP A 637 0.81 -0.85 -16.01
CA TRP A 637 -0.14 0.01 -15.36
C TRP A 637 -0.59 -0.57 -14.06
#